data_AF-A0A847GLG2-F1
#
_entry.id   AF-A0A847GLG2-F1
#
_cell.length_a   1.000
_cell.length_b   1.000
_cell.length_c   1.000
_cell.angle_alpha   90.00
_cell.angle_beta   90.00
_cell.angle_gamma   90.00
#
_symmetry.space_group_name_H-M   'P 1'
#
loop_
_entity.id
_entity.type
_entity.pdbx_description
1 polymer ?
#
loop_
_entity_poly.entity_id
_entity_poly.type
_entity_poly.pdbx_seq_one_letter_code
_entity_poly.pdbx_strand_id
1 'polypeptide(L)'
;MSQVYRVGFFVVLCGTLCQAAEPATGVLPPLPTEDRPLAERFAVPPASARILRIIHAQKDNPEEQDKHLQTLAAQGFGGFAGNVAFDGYVDDESKWPAFLRGVRLAKAAGMSLWLYDECGYPSGSARDLTLRGHPEWAARGLLVADTNTSGGNVSLKLPPGRLVLAAALPRRGGAIALEEARDLAASIRDGQLVWQAPAGDWFVVAMTDDLIYEGTHAAISLAYKKPCIDLLTPEPTARFLEVTHQRYAEKLGPDLGRYFVSTFTDEPSLQNLWFRPMPYRVLPWSLTIEQDFRRRRGRELRPLLPALIAEAGPAGAQARYDFWNTVGELVSENFFGQIQNWCHKHNLLSGGHLLMEESLVGHVPLYGHFFRCLRRLDAPSIDCLTSLPPQVPWHIARMIGSAADLEGRTVTMCEVSDHSQRYRPQGDTRPVRIVTEDEIRGTCNRLAWGGINTLTSYYAFKDLTDEQLQRINTHVGRCQTTLRGGHQVADIAVLYPIESVWPAFIPALRGATDEPAARRVESVFDGVSSALYAANRDFAYVDAQALCDAKAADGTLTHGDLRWRVLVLPAADTLPLGAWENVAAFWRQGGVVIAIGTRPANSEAEFASPRVQAIARELFGADDAPGVATHPGGGAGILLPTGMIALVPQIVDSLFERDAACAETKSPVKITRRRIDGHEVYFAINDSDAAWEGAIRFCGRGVSEQWDPATGVMTPLADGTQVPVRLGPYGAMLFRSTTANVPKRWGGTVPAALSITCEPLPKTPKPAVGQGQFVRSELTGDDSSGWRAAATLTKGQVDTFLFLNFAYPEPLNLTGCEGLAIDASAPPGQRTGTELLVFLNTADGGRFLGSTGRYLNAPGTSRAYVMFSQFKPFGQTRGELDLSQVASISVGWGGYFGTEGEQITLTVRPPQRFVCSAK
;
A
#
# COMPACT_ATOMS: atom_id res chain seq x y z
N MET A 1 59.86 22.30 -56.36
CA MET A 1 59.64 23.65 -55.78
C MET A 1 58.65 23.47 -54.63
N SER A 2 58.85 23.88 -53.38
CA SER A 2 59.99 24.36 -52.56
C SER A 2 59.58 24.13 -51.07
N GLN A 3 60.42 23.76 -50.10
CA GLN A 3 61.53 24.48 -49.44
C GLN A 3 61.14 25.86 -48.82
N VAL A 4 61.57 26.28 -47.61
CA VAL A 4 62.25 25.60 -46.45
C VAL A 4 62.32 26.54 -45.19
N TYR A 5 62.71 26.03 -44.00
CA TYR A 5 63.23 26.75 -42.77
C TYR A 5 62.28 27.58 -41.84
N ARG A 6 62.55 27.84 -40.53
CA ARG A 6 63.37 27.18 -39.42
C ARG A 6 63.22 27.93 -38.05
N VAL A 7 63.55 27.26 -36.93
CA VAL A 7 63.84 27.78 -35.53
C VAL A 7 62.65 28.35 -34.72
N GLY A 8 62.51 28.17 -33.39
CA GLY A 8 63.15 27.23 -32.45
C GLY A 8 63.56 27.81 -31.05
N PHE A 9 63.54 26.94 -30.02
CA PHE A 9 64.21 27.08 -28.69
C PHE A 9 63.64 28.12 -27.67
N PHE A 10 63.67 27.93 -26.33
CA PHE A 10 63.95 26.70 -25.53
C PHE A 10 63.19 26.61 -24.16
N VAL A 11 63.68 25.77 -23.23
CA VAL A 11 62.91 24.96 -22.24
C VAL A 11 63.69 24.74 -20.91
N VAL A 12 63.01 24.18 -19.87
CA VAL A 12 63.47 23.67 -18.54
C VAL A 12 63.35 24.61 -17.32
N LEU A 13 62.36 24.37 -16.43
CA LEU A 13 62.57 23.81 -15.06
C LEU A 13 61.24 23.60 -14.28
N CYS A 14 60.70 22.37 -14.28
CA CYS A 14 59.72 21.92 -13.26
C CYS A 14 59.55 20.38 -13.35
N GLY A 15 60.16 19.62 -12.44
CA GLY A 15 60.17 18.16 -12.48
C GLY A 15 59.22 17.51 -11.47
N THR A 16 58.28 16.71 -11.97
CA THR A 16 57.69 15.53 -11.30
C THR A 16 57.42 15.60 -9.80
N LEU A 17 56.18 15.97 -9.44
CA LEU A 17 55.48 15.44 -8.25
C LEU A 17 54.17 14.77 -8.68
N CYS A 18 54.29 13.73 -9.51
CA CYS A 18 53.20 12.76 -9.66
C CYS A 18 53.19 11.88 -8.40
N GLN A 19 52.33 12.19 -7.43
CA GLN A 19 51.95 11.19 -6.43
C GLN A 19 51.21 10.07 -7.14
N ALA A 20 51.91 8.95 -7.36
CA ALA A 20 51.26 7.67 -7.58
C ALA A 20 50.39 7.39 -6.34
N ALA A 21 49.15 6.93 -6.54
CA ALA A 21 48.30 6.52 -5.43
C ALA A 21 48.96 5.30 -4.76
N GLU A 22 49.35 5.45 -3.49
CA GLU A 22 49.86 4.33 -2.71
C GLU A 22 48.76 3.25 -2.61
N PRO A 23 49.09 1.97 -2.86
CA PRO A 23 48.12 0.89 -2.69
C PRO A 23 47.83 0.75 -1.20
N ALA A 24 46.67 1.25 -0.76
CA ALA A 24 46.23 1.13 0.61
C ALA A 24 46.24 -0.35 1.04
N THR A 25 47.12 -0.69 1.99
CA THR A 25 47.26 -2.05 2.51
C THR A 25 45.93 -2.47 3.15
N GLY A 26 45.24 -3.41 2.49
CA GLY A 26 43.85 -3.73 2.79
C GLY A 26 43.62 -4.20 4.22
N VAL A 27 43.05 -3.31 5.05
CA VAL A 27 42.51 -3.63 6.38
C VAL A 27 41.43 -4.71 6.32
N LEU A 28 40.65 -4.70 5.24
CA LEU A 28 39.55 -5.60 4.98
C LEU A 28 39.94 -6.59 3.88
N PRO A 29 39.59 -7.88 4.01
CA PRO A 29 39.73 -8.82 2.90
C PRO A 29 38.78 -8.42 1.76
N PRO A 30 39.17 -8.56 0.48
CA PRO A 30 38.26 -8.36 -0.65
C PRO A 30 37.05 -9.27 -0.56
N LEU A 31 35.85 -8.69 -0.64
CA LEU A 31 34.59 -9.43 -0.63
C LEU A 31 34.27 -10.01 -2.02
N PRO A 32 33.43 -11.07 -2.10
CA PRO A 32 33.06 -11.68 -3.37
C PRO A 32 32.29 -10.70 -4.28
N THR A 33 32.64 -10.70 -5.56
CA THR A 33 32.17 -9.75 -6.57
C THR A 33 31.03 -10.28 -7.45
N GLU A 34 30.38 -9.39 -8.20
CA GLU A 34 29.23 -9.64 -9.10
C GLU A 34 29.60 -10.16 -10.50
N ASP A 35 30.83 -9.96 -10.95
CA ASP A 35 31.33 -10.38 -12.27
C ASP A 35 31.59 -11.89 -12.39
N ARG A 36 31.53 -12.63 -11.28
CA ARG A 36 31.70 -14.08 -11.23
C ARG A 36 30.50 -14.83 -11.83
N PRO A 37 30.71 -16.05 -12.36
CA PRO A 37 29.64 -16.94 -12.82
C PRO A 37 28.52 -17.11 -11.79
N LEU A 38 27.26 -17.18 -12.24
CA LEU A 38 26.09 -17.25 -11.35
C LEU A 38 26.17 -18.41 -10.34
N ALA A 39 26.74 -19.56 -10.75
CA ALA A 39 26.97 -20.71 -9.87
C ALA A 39 27.93 -20.40 -8.70
N GLU A 40 28.99 -19.63 -8.94
CA GLU A 40 29.93 -19.18 -7.90
C GLU A 40 29.33 -18.08 -7.02
N ARG A 41 28.48 -17.23 -7.60
CA ARG A 41 27.69 -16.26 -6.83
C ARG A 41 26.65 -16.96 -5.95
N PHE A 42 26.02 -18.03 -6.40
CA PHE A 42 25.11 -18.81 -5.55
C PHE A 42 25.84 -19.62 -4.48
N ALA A 43 26.99 -20.23 -4.80
CA ALA A 43 27.80 -20.89 -3.78
C ALA A 43 28.25 -19.90 -2.69
N VAL A 44 28.77 -18.74 -3.11
CA VAL A 44 29.30 -17.67 -2.25
C VAL A 44 28.76 -16.30 -2.71
N PRO A 45 27.72 -15.74 -2.04
CA PRO A 45 27.01 -14.55 -2.51
C PRO A 45 27.87 -13.29 -2.53
N PRO A 46 27.71 -12.43 -3.56
CA PRO A 46 28.40 -11.16 -3.65
C PRO A 46 27.93 -10.21 -2.57
N ALA A 47 28.79 -9.26 -2.17
CA ALA A 47 28.46 -8.32 -1.08
C ALA A 47 27.16 -7.53 -1.36
N SER A 48 26.92 -7.16 -2.61
CA SER A 48 25.74 -6.45 -3.12
C SER A 48 24.42 -7.22 -3.09
N ALA A 49 24.41 -8.49 -2.72
CA ALA A 49 23.22 -9.33 -2.54
C ALA A 49 22.94 -9.71 -1.07
N ARG A 50 23.67 -9.15 -0.10
CA ARG A 50 23.52 -9.46 1.33
C ARG A 50 22.94 -8.26 2.09
N ILE A 51 22.52 -8.49 3.35
CA ILE A 51 21.99 -7.43 4.21
C ILE A 51 23.05 -6.33 4.40
N LEU A 52 22.64 -5.08 4.27
CA LEU A 52 23.44 -3.88 4.52
C LEU A 52 23.08 -3.34 5.90
N ARG A 53 24.08 -3.08 6.76
CA ARG A 53 23.83 -2.53 8.09
C ARG A 53 23.53 -1.03 8.01
N ILE A 54 22.59 -0.49 8.77
CA ILE A 54 22.43 0.98 8.84
C ILE A 54 23.41 1.55 9.88
N ILE A 55 24.17 2.57 9.50
CA ILE A 55 25.26 3.17 10.28
C ILE A 55 25.22 4.70 10.16
N HIS A 56 24.77 5.38 11.22
CA HIS A 56 24.68 6.86 11.27
C HIS A 56 25.90 7.57 11.86
N ALA A 57 26.92 6.84 12.27
CA ALA A 57 28.19 7.40 12.68
C ALA A 57 29.29 6.37 12.40
N GLN A 58 30.21 6.72 11.51
CA GLN A 58 31.48 6.01 11.39
C GLN A 58 32.34 6.30 12.63
N LYS A 59 33.23 5.38 13.00
CA LYS A 59 34.13 5.55 14.14
C LYS A 59 35.23 6.56 13.82
N ASP A 60 35.43 7.54 14.69
CA ASP A 60 36.49 8.55 14.54
C ASP A 60 37.90 7.98 14.77
N ASN A 61 38.02 6.99 15.66
CA ASN A 61 39.27 6.24 15.84
C ASN A 61 39.45 5.24 14.67
N PRO A 62 40.56 5.32 13.90
CA PRO A 62 40.83 4.42 12.78
C PRO A 62 40.82 2.94 13.16
N GLU A 63 41.40 2.54 14.29
CA GLU A 63 41.50 1.14 14.73
C GLU A 63 40.13 0.59 15.14
N GLU A 64 39.27 1.41 15.74
CA GLU A 64 37.88 1.04 16.02
C GLU A 64 37.04 0.93 14.74
N GLN A 65 37.26 1.81 13.76
CA GLN A 65 36.59 1.75 12.47
C GLN A 65 36.98 0.48 11.71
N ASP A 66 38.27 0.19 11.68
CA ASP A 66 38.86 -0.97 11.02
C ASP A 66 38.32 -2.27 11.63
N LYS A 67 38.35 -2.38 12.96
CA LYS A 67 37.75 -3.49 13.69
C LYS A 67 36.25 -3.62 13.44
N HIS A 68 35.50 -2.52 13.40
CA HIS A 68 34.05 -2.56 13.17
C HIS A 68 33.70 -3.07 11.76
N LEU A 69 34.38 -2.56 10.73
CA LEU A 69 34.18 -3.01 9.35
C LEU A 69 34.64 -4.48 9.16
N GLN A 70 35.72 -4.90 9.84
CA GLN A 70 36.16 -6.30 9.88
C GLN A 70 35.10 -7.21 10.52
N THR A 71 34.51 -6.81 11.65
CA THR A 71 33.40 -7.55 12.28
C THR A 71 32.20 -7.67 11.36
N LEU A 72 31.78 -6.60 10.68
CA LEU A 72 30.66 -6.65 9.73
C LEU A 72 30.94 -7.61 8.56
N ALA A 73 32.15 -7.58 8.00
CA ALA A 73 32.58 -8.51 6.96
C ALA A 73 32.60 -9.97 7.45
N ALA A 74 33.10 -10.21 8.67
CA ALA A 74 33.17 -11.54 9.29
C ALA A 74 31.79 -12.11 9.67
N GLN A 75 30.85 -11.27 10.08
CA GLN A 75 29.43 -11.60 10.28
C GLN A 75 28.67 -11.78 8.95
N GLY A 76 29.35 -11.53 7.82
CA GLY A 76 28.84 -11.79 6.48
C GLY A 76 28.06 -10.65 5.83
N PHE A 77 27.92 -9.48 6.46
CA PHE A 77 27.16 -8.36 5.91
C PHE A 77 27.73 -7.85 4.57
N GLY A 78 26.85 -7.30 3.72
CA GLY A 78 27.19 -6.81 2.38
C GLY A 78 27.84 -5.43 2.34
N GLY A 79 27.82 -4.71 3.44
CA GLY A 79 28.20 -3.30 3.53
C GLY A 79 27.22 -2.54 4.42
N PHE A 80 26.98 -1.26 4.09
CA PHE A 80 26.13 -0.40 4.91
C PHE A 80 25.32 0.65 4.14
N ALA A 81 24.15 0.98 4.65
CA ALA A 81 23.49 2.25 4.37
C ALA A 81 23.93 3.26 5.43
N GLY A 82 24.24 4.50 5.06
CA GLY A 82 24.73 5.47 6.04
C GLY A 82 25.08 6.84 5.48
N ASN A 83 25.48 7.70 6.41
CA ASN A 83 25.63 9.15 6.23
C ASN A 83 26.77 9.68 7.13
N VAL A 84 27.06 10.98 7.01
CA VAL A 84 27.94 11.66 7.98
C VAL A 84 27.25 11.73 9.36
N ALA A 85 28.03 11.76 10.44
CA ALA A 85 27.52 11.66 11.81
C ALA A 85 26.40 12.66 12.11
N PHE A 86 25.27 12.22 12.68
CA PHE A 86 24.16 13.12 13.08
C PHE A 86 24.61 14.26 14.02
N ASP A 87 25.54 13.96 14.92
CA ASP A 87 26.26 14.96 15.70
C ASP A 87 27.22 15.73 14.77
N GLY A 88 27.05 17.05 14.68
CA GLY A 88 27.71 17.91 13.70
C GLY A 88 27.08 17.90 12.30
N TYR A 89 26.81 16.72 11.72
CA TYR A 89 26.24 16.52 10.38
C TYR A 89 26.99 17.26 9.25
N VAL A 90 26.33 17.49 8.10
CA VAL A 90 26.96 17.98 6.84
C VAL A 90 27.57 19.39 6.91
N ASP A 91 27.18 20.21 7.89
CA ASP A 91 27.74 21.54 8.15
C ASP A 91 28.93 21.53 9.14
N ASP A 92 29.25 20.40 9.79
CA ASP A 92 30.46 20.23 10.61
C ASP A 92 31.59 19.52 9.82
N GLU A 93 32.58 20.32 9.40
CA GLU A 93 33.77 19.85 8.68
C GLU A 93 34.59 18.78 9.45
N SER A 94 34.46 18.69 10.78
CA SER A 94 35.19 17.70 11.59
C SER A 94 34.67 16.26 11.46
N LYS A 95 33.42 16.07 11.00
CA LYS A 95 32.75 14.76 10.91
C LYS A 95 33.02 14.02 9.59
N TRP A 96 33.41 14.75 8.56
CA TRP A 96 33.67 14.21 7.22
C TRP A 96 34.85 13.21 7.14
N PRO A 97 36.00 13.38 7.83
CA PRO A 97 37.13 12.46 7.71
C PRO A 97 36.80 11.00 8.02
N ALA A 98 36.06 10.74 9.11
CA ALA A 98 35.66 9.38 9.50
C ALA A 98 34.71 8.74 8.49
N PHE A 99 33.72 9.51 8.00
CA PHE A 99 32.80 9.08 6.95
C PHE A 99 33.53 8.74 5.64
N LEU A 100 34.37 9.66 5.16
CA LEU A 100 35.13 9.50 3.90
C LEU A 100 36.13 8.34 3.98
N ARG A 101 36.77 8.11 5.14
CA ARG A 101 37.62 6.93 5.37
C ARG A 101 36.81 5.63 5.29
N GLY A 102 35.68 5.56 5.98
CA GLY A 102 34.81 4.38 6.01
C GLY A 102 34.26 4.01 4.64
N VAL A 103 33.73 4.99 3.89
CA VAL A 103 33.24 4.80 2.51
C VAL A 103 34.35 4.28 1.59
N ARG A 104 35.56 4.85 1.67
CA ARG A 104 36.71 4.45 0.82
C ARG A 104 37.22 3.05 1.16
N LEU A 105 37.35 2.71 2.44
CA LEU A 105 37.78 1.36 2.87
C LEU A 105 36.74 0.30 2.49
N ALA A 106 35.46 0.55 2.77
CA ALA A 106 34.37 -0.36 2.43
C ALA A 106 34.30 -0.60 0.92
N LYS A 107 34.42 0.46 0.09
CA LYS A 107 34.46 0.29 -1.37
C LYS A 107 35.73 -0.39 -1.88
N ALA A 108 36.90 -0.16 -1.28
CA ALA A 108 38.12 -0.92 -1.61
C ALA A 108 37.98 -2.42 -1.31
N ALA A 109 37.18 -2.78 -0.31
CA ALA A 109 36.82 -4.16 0.01
C ALA A 109 35.66 -4.74 -0.84
N GLY A 110 35.06 -3.95 -1.75
CA GLY A 110 33.93 -4.40 -2.58
C GLY A 110 32.55 -4.33 -1.90
N MET A 111 32.40 -3.64 -0.77
CA MET A 111 31.10 -3.49 -0.10
C MET A 111 30.08 -2.68 -0.93
N SER A 112 28.82 -3.09 -0.83
CA SER A 112 27.67 -2.34 -1.33
C SER A 112 27.26 -1.27 -0.33
N LEU A 113 27.08 -0.03 -0.79
CA LEU A 113 26.76 1.11 0.07
C LEU A 113 25.53 1.85 -0.44
N TRP A 114 24.74 2.42 0.47
CA TRP A 114 23.63 3.35 0.19
C TRP A 114 23.86 4.67 0.96
N LEU A 115 23.49 5.79 0.35
CA LEU A 115 23.64 7.12 0.96
C LEU A 115 22.34 7.53 1.65
N TYR A 116 22.32 7.52 2.98
CA TYR A 116 21.17 7.99 3.76
C TYR A 116 21.12 9.52 3.74
N ASP A 117 20.02 10.11 3.27
CA ASP A 117 20.02 11.49 2.79
C ASP A 117 19.71 12.57 3.84
N GLU A 118 19.31 12.15 5.04
CA GLU A 118 18.82 13.01 6.13
C GLU A 118 19.65 12.84 7.43
N CYS A 119 19.39 13.71 8.40
CA CYS A 119 19.85 13.61 9.79
C CYS A 119 18.71 13.09 10.69
N GLY A 120 18.36 11.82 10.54
CA GLY A 120 17.18 11.20 11.15
C GLY A 120 16.05 11.12 10.12
N TYR A 121 14.80 11.22 10.57
CA TYR A 121 13.62 11.15 9.72
C TYR A 121 12.53 12.13 10.23
N PRO A 122 11.63 12.64 9.37
CA PRO A 122 11.58 12.47 7.91
C PRO A 122 12.59 13.28 7.08
N SER A 123 12.93 12.75 5.90
CA SER A 123 13.77 13.40 4.88
C SER A 123 13.18 14.70 4.32
N GLY A 124 14.08 15.61 3.93
CA GLY A 124 13.77 16.93 3.37
C GLY A 124 14.17 18.08 4.30
N SER A 125 14.47 17.81 5.56
CA SER A 125 14.71 18.79 6.62
C SER A 125 16.20 19.16 6.77
N ALA A 126 17.09 18.25 6.40
CA ALA A 126 18.54 18.34 6.55
C ALA A 126 18.98 18.72 7.97
N ARG A 127 18.49 17.97 8.97
CA ARG A 127 18.43 18.30 10.41
C ARG A 127 17.59 19.54 10.74
N ASP A 128 17.85 20.65 10.06
CA ASP A 128 17.12 21.93 10.03
C ASP A 128 17.61 22.87 8.90
N LEU A 129 18.62 22.46 8.12
CA LEU A 129 19.32 23.31 7.15
C LEU A 129 18.45 23.77 5.98
N THR A 130 17.40 23.01 5.62
CA THR A 130 16.49 23.37 4.53
C THR A 130 15.62 24.57 4.89
N LEU A 131 15.14 24.65 6.15
CA LEU A 131 14.28 25.74 6.63
C LEU A 131 15.07 26.91 7.25
N ARG A 132 16.41 26.80 7.35
CA ARG A 132 17.27 27.80 7.99
C ARG A 132 17.32 29.10 7.16
N GLY A 133 16.49 30.06 7.53
CA GLY A 133 16.28 31.33 6.83
C GLY A 133 14.98 31.41 6.03
N HIS A 134 14.27 30.29 5.90
CA HIS A 134 13.06 30.13 5.09
C HIS A 134 11.93 29.42 5.86
N PRO A 135 11.38 30.02 6.94
CA PRO A 135 10.26 29.44 7.69
C PRO A 135 8.97 29.31 6.85
N GLU A 136 8.84 30.06 5.75
CA GLU A 136 7.74 29.97 4.79
C GLU A 136 7.70 28.65 4.00
N TRP A 137 8.80 27.91 3.96
CA TRP A 137 8.95 26.59 3.30
C TRP A 137 8.56 25.40 4.18
N ALA A 138 8.12 25.64 5.43
CA ALA A 138 7.61 24.56 6.29
C ALA A 138 6.27 24.02 5.78
N ALA A 139 5.94 22.78 6.15
CA ALA A 139 4.71 22.10 5.76
C ALA A 139 3.46 22.91 6.13
N ARG A 140 2.48 22.94 5.24
CA ARG A 140 1.33 23.85 5.29
C ARG A 140 0.00 23.10 5.15
N GLY A 141 -1.06 23.69 5.69
CA GLY A 141 -2.39 23.10 5.68
C GLY A 141 -3.49 24.13 5.58
N LEU A 142 -4.50 23.83 4.77
CA LEU A 142 -5.77 24.52 4.80
C LEU A 142 -6.59 23.90 5.92
N LEU A 143 -6.58 24.56 7.08
CA LEU A 143 -7.28 24.16 8.28
C LEU A 143 -8.77 24.50 8.14
N VAL A 144 -9.65 23.57 8.50
CA VAL A 144 -11.10 23.71 8.29
C VAL A 144 -11.87 23.52 9.58
N ALA A 145 -12.63 24.55 9.97
CA ALA A 145 -13.71 24.45 10.94
C ALA A 145 -15.05 24.43 10.17
N ASP A 146 -15.92 23.48 10.48
CA ASP A 146 -17.23 23.31 9.82
C ASP A 146 -18.36 23.06 10.81
N THR A 147 -19.59 23.42 10.41
CA THR A 147 -20.80 23.14 11.18
C THR A 147 -22.06 23.11 10.29
N ASN A 148 -23.16 22.61 10.84
CA ASN A 148 -24.43 22.42 10.17
C ASN A 148 -25.55 23.07 11.01
N THR A 149 -26.47 23.79 10.37
CA THR A 149 -27.60 24.44 11.06
C THR A 149 -28.87 24.42 10.20
N SER A 150 -30.04 24.49 10.83
CA SER A 150 -31.34 24.70 10.19
C SER A 150 -31.85 26.15 10.31
N GLY A 151 -31.01 27.05 10.84
CA GLY A 151 -31.31 28.47 11.11
C GLY A 151 -30.92 28.88 12.53
N GLY A 152 -30.96 30.18 12.83
CA GLY A 152 -30.62 30.72 14.15
C GLY A 152 -29.17 31.22 14.27
N ASN A 153 -28.67 31.37 15.50
CA ASN A 153 -27.32 31.86 15.74
C ASN A 153 -26.27 30.76 15.48
N VAL A 154 -25.32 31.06 14.60
CA VAL A 154 -24.10 30.28 14.38
C VAL A 154 -22.93 31.02 15.02
N SER A 155 -22.18 30.34 15.89
CA SER A 155 -20.85 30.72 16.33
C SER A 155 -19.90 29.59 15.92
N LEU A 156 -18.85 29.93 15.17
CA LEU A 156 -17.84 29.00 14.70
C LEU A 156 -16.47 29.62 14.97
N LYS A 157 -15.68 29.00 15.86
CA LYS A 157 -14.31 29.44 16.12
C LYS A 157 -13.45 29.14 14.90
N LEU A 158 -12.67 30.10 14.43
CA LEU A 158 -11.72 29.89 13.34
C LEU A 158 -10.56 28.98 13.81
N PRO A 159 -9.98 28.16 12.91
CA PRO A 159 -8.65 27.62 13.10
C PRO A 159 -7.59 28.75 13.09
N PRO A 160 -6.34 28.49 13.48
CA PRO A 160 -5.26 29.48 13.38
C PRO A 160 -4.87 29.76 11.91
N GLY A 161 -4.05 30.79 11.68
CA GLY A 161 -3.58 31.17 10.35
C GLY A 161 -4.40 32.28 9.68
N ARG A 162 -4.18 32.47 8.37
CA ARG A 162 -4.80 33.53 7.55
C ARG A 162 -6.10 33.02 6.93
N LEU A 163 -7.18 33.80 7.00
CA LEU A 163 -8.44 33.46 6.32
C LEU A 163 -8.25 33.26 4.80
N VAL A 164 -8.76 32.14 4.29
CA VAL A 164 -8.86 31.83 2.84
C VAL A 164 -10.31 31.93 2.36
N LEU A 165 -11.23 31.35 3.13
CA LEU A 165 -12.65 31.30 2.81
C LEU A 165 -13.48 31.25 4.11
N ALA A 166 -14.58 32.00 4.14
CA ALA A 166 -15.65 31.82 5.12
C ALA A 166 -16.99 31.87 4.36
N ALA A 167 -17.80 30.82 4.47
CA ALA A 167 -19.02 30.73 3.67
C ALA A 167 -20.15 29.99 4.38
N ALA A 168 -21.39 30.34 3.99
CA ALA A 168 -22.57 29.51 4.20
C ALA A 168 -23.16 29.08 2.86
N LEU A 169 -23.44 27.79 2.71
CA LEU A 169 -24.00 27.18 1.51
C LEU A 169 -25.30 26.45 1.87
N PRO A 170 -26.40 26.64 1.12
CA PRO A 170 -27.65 25.95 1.42
C PRO A 170 -27.52 24.48 1.03
N ARG A 171 -28.06 23.58 1.85
CA ARG A 171 -28.06 22.13 1.62
C ARG A 171 -29.42 21.66 1.12
N ARG A 172 -29.45 20.89 0.02
CA ARG A 172 -30.65 20.34 -0.60
C ARG A 172 -30.43 18.84 -0.88
N GLY A 173 -31.33 17.99 -0.41
CA GLY A 173 -31.21 16.53 -0.59
C GLY A 173 -29.97 15.88 0.02
N GLY A 174 -29.24 16.60 0.90
CA GLY A 174 -27.96 16.17 1.48
C GLY A 174 -26.73 16.88 0.89
N ALA A 175 -26.80 17.36 -0.35
CA ALA A 175 -25.70 18.04 -1.03
C ALA A 175 -25.76 19.57 -0.84
N ILE A 176 -24.60 20.24 -0.79
CA ILE A 176 -24.50 21.71 -0.76
C ILE A 176 -24.58 22.29 -2.18
N ALA A 177 -25.26 23.42 -2.34
CA ALA A 177 -25.28 24.20 -3.57
C ALA A 177 -24.07 25.16 -3.59
N LEU A 178 -23.09 24.90 -4.46
CA LEU A 178 -21.84 25.69 -4.55
C LEU A 178 -22.08 27.06 -5.16
N GLU A 179 -22.98 27.13 -6.12
CA GLU A 179 -23.43 28.33 -6.84
C GLU A 179 -24.26 29.30 -5.98
N GLU A 180 -24.77 28.83 -4.83
CA GLU A 180 -25.50 29.65 -3.85
C GLU A 180 -24.68 29.98 -2.59
N ALA A 181 -23.34 29.82 -2.66
CA ALA A 181 -22.44 30.16 -1.57
C ALA A 181 -22.51 31.65 -1.19
N ARG A 182 -22.65 31.93 0.11
CA ARG A 182 -22.67 33.27 0.70
C ARG A 182 -21.36 33.52 1.42
N ASP A 183 -20.61 34.53 1.01
CA ASP A 183 -19.42 34.99 1.73
C ASP A 183 -19.79 35.50 3.13
N LEU A 184 -19.06 35.01 4.14
CA LEU A 184 -19.21 35.37 5.55
C LEU A 184 -17.93 36.01 6.15
N ALA A 185 -16.94 36.39 5.33
CA ALA A 185 -15.71 37.00 5.81
C ALA A 185 -15.96 38.27 6.65
N ALA A 186 -16.96 39.08 6.27
CA ALA A 186 -17.37 40.27 7.01
C ALA A 186 -18.02 39.97 8.39
N SER A 187 -18.52 38.75 8.59
CA SER A 187 -19.14 38.25 9.83
C SER A 187 -18.14 37.71 10.86
N ILE A 188 -16.83 37.88 10.61
CA ILE A 188 -15.78 37.46 11.55
C ILE A 188 -15.44 38.58 12.54
N ARG A 189 -15.40 38.26 13.83
CA ARG A 189 -14.95 39.12 14.93
C ARG A 189 -14.14 38.28 15.92
N ASP A 190 -13.01 38.81 16.40
CA ASP A 190 -12.22 38.24 17.50
C ASP A 190 -11.90 36.73 17.40
N GLY A 191 -11.62 36.26 16.17
CA GLY A 191 -11.32 34.85 15.89
C GLY A 191 -12.53 33.91 15.83
N GLN A 192 -13.75 34.45 15.77
CA GLN A 192 -14.98 33.70 15.52
C GLN A 192 -15.77 34.26 14.34
N LEU A 193 -16.37 33.35 13.57
CA LEU A 193 -17.45 33.65 12.65
C LEU A 193 -18.76 33.65 13.44
N VAL A 194 -19.49 34.76 13.40
CA VAL A 194 -20.78 34.92 14.10
C VAL A 194 -21.84 35.34 13.09
N TRP A 195 -22.79 34.45 12.81
CA TRP A 195 -23.77 34.62 11.73
C TRP A 195 -25.19 34.24 12.17
N GLN A 196 -26.15 35.08 11.82
CA GLN A 196 -27.58 34.79 11.98
C GLN A 196 -28.06 34.05 10.72
N ALA A 197 -28.08 32.72 10.79
CA ALA A 197 -28.56 31.86 9.71
C ALA A 197 -30.09 32.05 9.51
N PRO A 198 -30.56 32.30 8.27
CA PRO A 198 -31.97 32.19 7.91
C PRO A 198 -32.48 30.76 8.11
N ALA A 199 -33.79 30.58 8.29
CA ALA A 199 -34.40 29.26 8.36
C ALA A 199 -34.15 28.44 7.08
N GLY A 200 -33.87 27.14 7.24
CA GLY A 200 -33.47 26.22 6.18
C GLY A 200 -32.10 25.59 6.46
N ASP A 201 -31.79 24.46 5.82
CA ASP A 201 -30.55 23.74 6.06
C ASP A 201 -29.34 24.45 5.42
N TRP A 202 -28.36 24.81 6.25
CA TRP A 202 -27.10 25.40 5.86
C TRP A 202 -25.91 24.53 6.28
N PHE A 203 -24.94 24.46 5.40
CA PHE A 203 -23.56 24.12 5.72
C PHE A 203 -22.77 25.41 5.92
N VAL A 204 -22.04 25.55 7.02
CA VAL A 204 -21.25 26.76 7.34
C VAL A 204 -19.81 26.35 7.61
N VAL A 205 -18.86 27.03 6.95
CA VAL A 205 -17.45 26.65 6.97
C VAL A 205 -16.54 27.87 7.04
N ALA A 206 -15.45 27.75 7.81
CA ALA A 206 -14.36 28.71 7.86
C ALA A 206 -13.03 27.97 7.64
N MET A 207 -12.24 28.47 6.69
CA MET A 207 -10.99 27.86 6.25
C MET A 207 -9.84 28.86 6.35
N THR A 208 -8.76 28.44 6.99
CA THR A 208 -7.56 29.25 7.22
C THR A 208 -6.30 28.52 6.76
N ASP A 209 -5.32 29.29 6.32
CA ASP A 209 -4.03 28.88 5.78
C ASP A 209 -2.94 29.13 6.83
N ASP A 210 -2.30 28.06 7.32
CA ASP A 210 -1.26 28.12 8.35
C ASP A 210 -0.14 27.09 8.12
N LEU A 211 0.99 27.27 8.82
CA LEU A 211 2.01 26.23 8.98
C LEU A 211 1.47 25.11 9.89
N ILE A 212 1.77 23.85 9.59
CA ILE A 212 1.34 22.69 10.39
C ILE A 212 2.52 21.94 11.03
N TYR A 213 2.31 21.51 12.26
CA TYR A 213 3.26 20.72 13.04
C TYR A 213 2.53 19.97 14.17
N GLU A 214 1.76 20.69 14.99
CA GLU A 214 1.01 20.07 16.08
C GLU A 214 -0.03 19.06 15.58
N GLY A 215 0.09 17.82 16.04
CA GLY A 215 -0.78 16.69 15.65
C GLY A 215 -0.40 15.96 14.36
N THR A 216 0.63 16.43 13.65
CA THR A 216 1.25 15.75 12.49
C THR A 216 2.16 14.59 12.91
N HIS A 217 2.75 13.87 11.95
CA HIS A 217 3.82 12.91 12.23
C HIS A 217 5.05 13.61 12.86
N ALA A 218 5.47 14.76 12.32
CA ALA A 218 6.63 15.52 12.78
C ALA A 218 6.63 15.84 14.30
N ALA A 219 5.47 16.07 14.92
CA ALA A 219 5.37 16.30 16.37
C ALA A 219 5.49 15.03 17.23
N ILE A 220 5.26 13.85 16.64
CA ILE A 220 5.34 12.55 17.34
C ILE A 220 6.59 11.72 16.99
N SER A 221 7.35 12.10 15.95
CA SER A 221 8.60 11.44 15.51
C SER A 221 9.51 11.00 16.66
N LEU A 222 10.10 9.82 16.52
CA LEU A 222 11.03 9.22 17.47
C LEU A 222 12.46 9.78 17.32
N ALA A 223 12.72 10.56 16.27
CA ALA A 223 13.97 11.29 16.05
C ALA A 223 13.82 12.77 16.42
N TYR A 224 14.00 13.70 15.47
CA TYR A 224 13.97 15.14 15.72
C TYR A 224 12.56 15.70 15.54
N LYS A 225 11.97 16.16 16.64
CA LYS A 225 10.66 16.83 16.66
C LYS A 225 10.78 18.27 16.15
N LYS A 226 10.67 18.43 14.83
CA LYS A 226 10.82 19.69 14.08
C LYS A 226 9.79 19.74 12.93
N PRO A 227 9.43 20.94 12.40
CA PRO A 227 8.61 21.05 11.21
C PRO A 227 9.30 20.42 9.99
N CYS A 228 8.56 19.65 9.20
CA CYS A 228 8.97 19.20 7.87
C CYS A 228 8.82 20.33 6.84
N ILE A 229 9.35 20.13 5.63
CA ILE A 229 9.17 21.03 4.48
C ILE A 229 7.82 20.84 3.79
N ASP A 230 7.38 21.85 3.03
CA ASP A 230 6.35 21.69 2.00
C ASP A 230 6.88 20.83 0.84
N LEU A 231 6.05 19.91 0.35
CA LEU A 231 6.35 19.04 -0.80
C LEU A 231 5.59 19.47 -2.09
N LEU A 232 4.70 20.47 -1.98
CA LEU A 232 3.91 20.97 -3.10
C LEU A 232 4.64 22.02 -3.93
N THR A 233 5.67 22.66 -3.38
CA THR A 233 6.53 23.65 -4.06
C THR A 233 7.92 23.09 -4.38
N PRO A 234 8.59 23.54 -5.45
CA PRO A 234 9.92 23.05 -5.83
C PRO A 234 11.08 23.61 -5.00
N GLU A 235 10.96 24.81 -4.45
CA GLU A 235 12.05 25.50 -3.75
C GLU A 235 12.58 24.75 -2.50
N PRO A 236 11.74 24.16 -1.62
CA PRO A 236 12.23 23.45 -0.43
C PRO A 236 13.07 22.22 -0.77
N THR A 237 12.64 21.41 -1.75
CA THR A 237 13.41 20.24 -2.20
C THR A 237 14.71 20.65 -2.91
N ALA A 238 14.69 21.73 -3.71
CA ALA A 238 15.90 22.25 -4.34
C ALA A 238 16.93 22.69 -3.28
N ARG A 239 16.47 23.32 -2.19
CA ARG A 239 17.31 23.65 -1.04
C ARG A 239 17.81 22.42 -0.29
N PHE A 240 16.97 21.39 -0.09
CA PHE A 240 17.38 20.12 0.54
C PHE A 240 18.56 19.48 -0.22
N LEU A 241 18.45 19.39 -1.54
CA LEU A 241 19.51 18.88 -2.42
C LEU A 241 20.80 19.71 -2.33
N GLU A 242 20.70 21.04 -2.21
CA GLU A 242 21.85 21.94 -2.01
C GLU A 242 22.56 21.68 -0.66
N VAL A 243 21.81 21.49 0.43
CA VAL A 243 22.39 21.38 1.78
C VAL A 243 22.82 19.96 2.18
N THR A 244 22.30 18.90 1.56
CA THR A 244 22.75 17.50 1.81
C THR A 244 23.47 16.88 0.63
N HIS A 245 22.76 16.61 -0.47
CA HIS A 245 23.24 15.81 -1.59
C HIS A 245 24.47 16.44 -2.27
N GLN A 246 24.42 17.75 -2.53
CA GLN A 246 25.52 18.51 -3.10
C GLN A 246 26.75 18.55 -2.16
N ARG A 247 26.56 18.57 -0.84
CA ARG A 247 27.66 18.47 0.14
C ARG A 247 28.36 17.12 0.09
N TYR A 248 27.66 16.02 -0.18
CA TYR A 248 28.32 14.73 -0.44
C TYR A 248 29.10 14.74 -1.77
N ALA A 249 28.54 15.33 -2.83
CA ALA A 249 29.21 15.46 -4.13
C ALA A 249 30.49 16.33 -4.06
N GLU A 250 30.51 17.38 -3.24
CA GLU A 250 31.71 18.20 -3.00
C GLU A 250 32.87 17.42 -2.36
N LYS A 251 32.57 16.38 -1.57
CA LYS A 251 33.55 15.65 -0.73
C LYS A 251 34.03 14.34 -1.34
N LEU A 252 33.22 13.76 -2.23
CA LEU A 252 33.51 12.50 -2.96
C LEU A 252 33.74 12.71 -4.47
N GLY A 253 33.38 13.87 -5.01
CA GLY A 253 33.33 14.13 -6.45
C GLY A 253 31.90 13.95 -7.02
N PRO A 254 31.65 14.43 -8.25
CA PRO A 254 30.31 14.41 -8.83
C PRO A 254 29.81 12.99 -9.16
N ASP A 255 30.70 12.01 -9.34
CA ASP A 255 30.35 10.62 -9.64
C ASP A 255 30.07 9.83 -8.35
N LEU A 256 28.90 10.05 -7.74
CA LEU A 256 28.49 9.37 -6.50
C LEU A 256 28.14 7.89 -6.72
N GLY A 257 27.73 7.50 -7.93
CA GLY A 257 27.50 6.10 -8.32
C GLY A 257 28.72 5.19 -8.13
N ARG A 258 29.94 5.75 -8.18
CA ARG A 258 31.17 5.03 -7.81
C ARG A 258 31.18 4.54 -6.35
N TYR A 259 30.49 5.25 -5.46
CA TYR A 259 30.49 5.00 -4.02
C TYR A 259 29.20 4.35 -3.53
N PHE A 260 28.04 4.74 -4.05
CA PHE A 260 26.73 4.29 -3.57
C PHE A 260 25.89 3.69 -4.69
N VAL A 261 25.02 2.73 -4.35
CA VAL A 261 24.04 2.13 -5.27
C VAL A 261 22.86 3.08 -5.47
N SER A 262 22.40 3.70 -4.38
CA SER A 262 21.22 4.56 -4.34
C SER A 262 21.32 5.56 -3.18
N THR A 263 20.53 6.62 -3.22
CA THR A 263 20.11 7.34 -2.02
C THR A 263 19.13 6.48 -1.20
N PHE A 264 18.94 6.87 0.06
CA PHE A 264 17.88 6.40 0.95
C PHE A 264 17.22 7.66 1.54
N THR A 265 16.02 7.95 1.04
CA THR A 265 15.06 8.93 1.55
C THR A 265 14.07 8.23 2.51
N ASP A 266 13.70 8.86 3.62
CA ASP A 266 13.05 8.22 4.78
C ASP A 266 11.77 8.99 5.20
N GLU A 267 10.61 8.33 5.10
CA GLU A 267 9.27 8.82 5.48
C GLU A 267 8.81 10.26 5.05
N PRO A 268 9.25 10.86 3.93
CA PRO A 268 8.83 12.20 3.53
C PRO A 268 7.31 12.21 3.26
N SER A 269 6.58 13.18 3.80
CA SER A 269 5.12 13.31 3.54
C SER A 269 4.59 14.71 3.83
N LEU A 270 3.44 15.02 3.23
CA LEU A 270 2.76 16.33 3.32
C LEU A 270 2.31 16.75 4.74
N GLN A 271 2.43 15.88 5.75
CA GLN A 271 2.00 16.11 7.14
C GLN A 271 0.48 16.34 7.36
N ASN A 272 -0.36 16.39 6.32
CA ASN A 272 -1.80 16.66 6.42
C ASN A 272 -2.65 15.48 6.96
N LEU A 273 -2.10 14.67 7.88
CA LEU A 273 -2.79 13.57 8.56
C LEU A 273 -2.68 13.77 10.09
N TRP A 274 -3.81 13.74 10.79
CA TRP A 274 -3.89 13.99 12.23
C TRP A 274 -3.74 12.72 13.07
N PHE A 275 -2.57 12.49 13.66
CA PHE A 275 -2.31 11.29 14.49
C PHE A 275 -3.04 11.33 15.85
N ARG A 276 -3.36 12.53 16.34
CA ARG A 276 -4.22 12.79 17.51
C ARG A 276 -5.46 13.62 17.11
N PRO A 277 -6.56 13.59 17.88
CA PRO A 277 -7.71 14.45 17.63
C PRO A 277 -7.32 15.94 17.57
N MET A 278 -7.82 16.64 16.55
CA MET A 278 -7.68 18.07 16.36
C MET A 278 -9.06 18.75 16.26
N PRO A 279 -9.20 20.03 16.65
CA PRO A 279 -10.48 20.75 16.64
C PRO A 279 -10.86 21.31 15.25
N TYR A 280 -10.13 20.91 14.20
CA TYR A 280 -10.33 21.30 12.79
C TYR A 280 -9.75 20.21 11.88
N ARG A 281 -10.29 20.06 10.67
CA ARG A 281 -9.73 19.18 9.63
C ARG A 281 -8.54 19.86 8.96
N VAL A 282 -7.85 19.15 8.07
CA VAL A 282 -6.79 19.70 7.22
C VAL A 282 -6.88 19.16 5.80
N LEU A 283 -6.57 20.02 4.82
CA LEU A 283 -6.28 19.65 3.43
C LEU A 283 -4.85 20.11 3.08
N PRO A 284 -4.14 19.44 2.15
CA PRO A 284 -2.89 19.94 1.61
C PRO A 284 -3.01 21.34 1.02
N TRP A 285 -2.03 22.18 1.32
CA TRP A 285 -2.06 23.58 0.91
C TRP A 285 -0.67 24.17 0.80
N SER A 286 -0.46 25.04 -0.18
CA SER A 286 0.78 25.80 -0.33
C SER A 286 0.50 27.14 -1.01
N LEU A 287 1.49 28.03 -1.01
CA LEU A 287 1.38 29.40 -1.52
C LEU A 287 1.02 29.48 -3.01
N THR A 288 1.34 28.45 -3.79
CA THR A 288 1.10 28.39 -5.24
C THR A 288 -0.13 27.55 -5.64
N ILE A 289 -0.74 26.79 -4.73
CA ILE A 289 -1.67 25.68 -5.08
C ILE A 289 -2.89 26.13 -5.90
N GLU A 290 -3.44 27.33 -5.65
CA GLU A 290 -4.55 27.88 -6.44
C GLU A 290 -4.11 28.20 -7.89
N GLN A 291 -2.87 28.67 -8.09
CA GLN A 291 -2.29 28.93 -9.41
C GLN A 291 -1.94 27.63 -10.15
N ASP A 292 -1.39 26.63 -9.45
CA ASP A 292 -1.08 25.31 -10.00
C ASP A 292 -2.34 24.55 -10.43
N PHE A 293 -3.35 24.52 -9.56
CA PHE A 293 -4.67 23.94 -9.85
C PHE A 293 -5.30 24.62 -11.07
N ARG A 294 -5.34 25.95 -11.12
CA ARG A 294 -5.88 26.68 -12.28
C ARG A 294 -5.12 26.37 -13.57
N ARG A 295 -3.79 26.26 -13.52
CA ARG A 295 -2.96 25.91 -14.69
C ARG A 295 -3.23 24.49 -15.19
N ARG A 296 -3.44 23.53 -14.27
CA ARG A 296 -3.60 22.09 -14.58
C ARG A 296 -5.05 21.69 -14.90
N ARG A 297 -6.06 22.39 -14.35
CA ARG A 297 -7.49 22.05 -14.44
C ARG A 297 -8.36 23.10 -15.14
N GLY A 298 -7.81 24.27 -15.49
CA GLY A 298 -8.53 25.31 -16.23
C GLY A 298 -9.64 26.04 -15.44
N ARG A 299 -9.76 25.81 -14.13
CA ARG A 299 -10.80 26.39 -13.27
C ARG A 299 -10.24 26.85 -11.92
N GLU A 300 -10.90 27.81 -11.28
CA GLU A 300 -10.48 28.38 -9.99
C GLU A 300 -10.74 27.40 -8.84
N LEU A 301 -9.78 27.24 -7.93
CA LEU A 301 -9.89 26.31 -6.80
C LEU A 301 -10.82 26.83 -5.68
N ARG A 302 -10.75 28.13 -5.37
CA ARG A 302 -11.40 28.70 -4.17
C ARG A 302 -12.91 28.45 -4.05
N PRO A 303 -13.73 28.55 -5.13
CA PRO A 303 -15.17 28.24 -5.06
C PRO A 303 -15.47 26.77 -4.78
N LEU A 304 -14.52 25.86 -5.07
CA LEU A 304 -14.69 24.41 -4.94
C LEU A 304 -14.29 23.88 -3.55
N LEU A 305 -13.56 24.67 -2.74
CA LEU A 305 -13.06 24.22 -1.43
C LEU A 305 -14.14 23.63 -0.50
N PRO A 306 -15.38 24.16 -0.40
CA PRO A 306 -16.41 23.55 0.43
C PRO A 306 -16.78 22.11 0.02
N ALA A 307 -16.61 21.74 -1.25
CA ALA A 307 -16.87 20.39 -1.73
C ALA A 307 -15.73 19.38 -1.43
N LEU A 308 -14.56 19.86 -1.01
CA LEU A 308 -13.46 18.99 -0.58
C LEU A 308 -13.70 18.37 0.82
N ILE A 309 -14.70 18.89 1.55
CA ILE A 309 -15.01 18.54 2.94
C ILE A 309 -16.50 18.28 3.21
N ALA A 310 -17.35 18.31 2.18
CA ALA A 310 -18.78 18.04 2.27
C ALA A 310 -19.36 17.54 0.93
N GLU A 311 -20.50 16.87 0.98
CA GLU A 311 -21.19 16.41 -0.24
C GLU A 311 -21.75 17.60 -1.05
N ALA A 312 -21.48 17.60 -2.37
CA ALA A 312 -21.91 18.59 -3.35
C ALA A 312 -22.32 17.94 -4.70
N GLY A 313 -22.59 16.63 -4.71
CA GLY A 313 -23.00 15.88 -5.89
C GLY A 313 -21.89 15.73 -6.94
N PRO A 314 -22.23 15.54 -8.23
CA PRO A 314 -21.28 15.39 -9.33
C PRO A 314 -20.15 16.43 -9.37
N ALA A 315 -20.48 17.70 -9.11
CA ALA A 315 -19.51 18.79 -9.08
C ALA A 315 -18.50 18.63 -7.93
N GLY A 316 -18.93 18.11 -6.78
CA GLY A 316 -18.06 17.82 -5.64
C GLY A 316 -17.17 16.60 -5.86
N ALA A 317 -17.71 15.52 -6.44
CA ALA A 317 -16.93 14.35 -6.83
C ALA A 317 -15.78 14.74 -7.79
N GLN A 318 -16.10 15.51 -8.83
CA GLN A 318 -15.12 16.02 -9.79
C GLN A 318 -14.14 17.01 -9.16
N ALA A 319 -14.57 17.88 -8.24
CA ALA A 319 -13.70 18.81 -7.54
C ALA A 319 -12.67 18.09 -6.64
N ARG A 320 -13.10 17.03 -5.93
CA ARG A 320 -12.21 16.18 -5.13
C ARG A 320 -11.21 15.43 -6.01
N TYR A 321 -11.66 14.83 -7.11
CA TYR A 321 -10.79 14.18 -8.09
C TYR A 321 -9.69 15.14 -8.62
N ASP A 322 -10.09 16.31 -9.13
CA ASP A 322 -9.15 17.32 -9.64
C ASP A 322 -8.13 17.78 -8.61
N PHE A 323 -8.57 17.99 -7.36
CA PHE A 323 -7.74 18.47 -6.27
C PHE A 323 -6.69 17.43 -5.88
N TRP A 324 -7.11 16.19 -5.58
CA TRP A 324 -6.19 15.13 -5.15
C TRP A 324 -5.24 14.68 -6.27
N ASN A 325 -5.69 14.68 -7.53
CA ASN A 325 -4.80 14.47 -8.67
C ASN A 325 -3.78 15.63 -8.82
N THR A 326 -4.17 16.88 -8.51
CA THR A 326 -3.23 18.04 -8.53
C THR A 326 -2.17 17.92 -7.43
N VAL A 327 -2.57 17.51 -6.22
CA VAL A 327 -1.65 17.19 -5.12
C VAL A 327 -0.67 16.09 -5.55
N GLY A 328 -1.17 15.00 -6.14
CA GLY A 328 -0.35 13.87 -6.62
C GLY A 328 0.58 14.19 -7.80
N GLU A 329 0.21 15.14 -8.66
CA GLU A 329 1.12 15.72 -9.66
C GLU A 329 2.24 16.52 -8.97
N LEU A 330 1.89 17.47 -8.10
CA LEU A 330 2.86 18.36 -7.45
C LEU A 330 3.89 17.61 -6.59
N VAL A 331 3.47 16.65 -5.74
CA VAL A 331 4.42 15.90 -4.89
C VAL A 331 5.34 15.00 -5.72
N SER A 332 4.80 14.33 -6.75
CA SER A 332 5.60 13.48 -7.66
C SER A 332 6.62 14.29 -8.45
N GLU A 333 6.25 15.50 -8.91
CA GLU A 333 7.16 16.39 -9.65
C GLU A 333 8.20 17.06 -8.74
N ASN A 334 7.75 17.72 -7.65
CA ASN A 334 8.55 18.69 -6.90
C ASN A 334 9.42 18.07 -5.80
N PHE A 335 9.03 16.93 -5.22
CA PHE A 335 9.89 16.20 -4.28
C PHE A 335 10.65 15.07 -4.99
N PHE A 336 9.96 13.97 -5.28
CA PHE A 336 10.60 12.75 -5.79
C PHE A 336 11.24 12.96 -7.17
N GLY A 337 10.56 13.69 -8.07
CA GLY A 337 11.07 14.01 -9.39
C GLY A 337 12.33 14.87 -9.38
N GLN A 338 12.48 15.80 -8.42
CA GLN A 338 13.72 16.58 -8.29
C GLN A 338 14.88 15.72 -7.78
N ILE A 339 14.65 14.86 -6.79
CA ILE A 339 15.66 13.93 -6.26
C ILE A 339 16.12 12.96 -7.35
N GLN A 340 15.20 12.37 -8.11
CA GLN A 340 15.49 11.51 -9.28
C GLN A 340 16.37 12.23 -10.31
N ASN A 341 15.94 13.41 -10.76
CA ASN A 341 16.67 14.24 -11.73
C ASN A 341 18.01 14.79 -11.20
N TRP A 342 18.25 14.77 -9.88
CA TRP A 342 19.55 15.06 -9.28
C TRP A 342 20.42 13.81 -9.31
N CYS A 343 19.94 12.68 -8.77
CA CYS A 343 20.70 11.44 -8.67
C CYS A 343 21.23 10.96 -10.03
N HIS A 344 20.42 11.06 -11.10
CA HIS A 344 20.86 10.70 -12.47
C HIS A 344 22.07 11.50 -12.96
N LYS A 345 22.20 12.78 -12.58
CA LYS A 345 23.35 13.63 -12.94
C LYS A 345 24.63 13.25 -12.19
N HIS A 346 24.49 12.47 -11.11
CA HIS A 346 25.56 11.99 -10.24
C HIS A 346 25.78 10.46 -10.36
N ASN A 347 25.26 9.85 -11.44
CA ASN A 347 25.30 8.41 -11.74
C ASN A 347 24.71 7.52 -10.63
N LEU A 348 23.80 8.06 -9.82
CA LEU A 348 23.21 7.42 -8.64
C LEU A 348 21.72 7.13 -8.89
N LEU A 349 21.17 6.10 -8.24
CA LEU A 349 19.74 5.84 -8.20
C LEU A 349 19.07 6.70 -7.11
N SER A 350 17.86 7.22 -7.34
CA SER A 350 16.99 7.70 -6.26
C SER A 350 16.30 6.51 -5.59
N GLY A 351 16.35 6.43 -4.25
CA GLY A 351 15.71 5.37 -3.49
C GLY A 351 15.34 5.80 -2.08
N GLY A 352 14.49 5.01 -1.43
CA GLY A 352 13.84 5.38 -0.18
C GLY A 352 12.41 4.84 -0.05
N HIS A 353 11.81 5.05 1.11
CA HIS A 353 10.44 4.66 1.45
C HIS A 353 9.57 5.89 1.78
N LEU A 354 8.29 5.68 2.07
CA LEU A 354 7.26 6.72 2.10
C LEU A 354 6.23 6.42 3.22
N LEU A 355 6.19 7.24 4.27
CA LEU A 355 5.32 7.10 5.46
C LEU A 355 3.93 6.49 5.17
N MET A 356 3.59 5.44 5.92
CA MET A 356 2.28 4.75 5.98
C MET A 356 1.84 4.09 4.66
N GLU A 357 2.70 3.25 4.08
CA GLU A 357 2.39 2.50 2.87
C GLU A 357 1.20 1.53 3.01
N GLU A 358 0.89 1.02 4.22
CA GLU A 358 -0.19 0.05 4.42
C GLU A 358 -1.62 0.63 4.33
N SER A 359 -1.79 1.95 4.13
CA SER A 359 -3.13 2.55 4.05
C SER A 359 -3.40 3.26 2.73
N LEU A 360 -4.24 2.64 1.91
CA LEU A 360 -4.77 3.25 0.69
C LEU A 360 -5.48 4.57 0.94
N VAL A 361 -6.22 4.74 2.06
CA VAL A 361 -6.81 6.04 2.41
C VAL A 361 -5.78 7.01 3.00
N GLY A 362 -4.73 6.52 3.66
CA GLY A 362 -3.59 7.32 4.13
C GLY A 362 -2.78 7.95 2.98
N HIS A 363 -2.69 7.26 1.84
CA HIS A 363 -2.03 7.78 0.64
C HIS A 363 -2.60 9.10 0.12
N VAL A 364 -3.90 9.37 0.33
CA VAL A 364 -4.58 10.58 -0.17
C VAL A 364 -4.08 11.86 0.52
N PRO A 365 -4.17 12.03 1.86
CA PRO A 365 -3.68 13.23 2.54
C PRO A 365 -2.14 13.34 2.59
N LEU A 366 -1.40 12.22 2.52
CA LEU A 366 0.06 12.24 2.61
C LEU A 366 0.76 12.53 1.27
N TYR A 367 0.14 12.17 0.13
CA TYR A 367 0.75 12.27 -1.20
C TYR A 367 -0.18 12.69 -2.34
N GLY A 368 -1.50 12.65 -2.15
CA GLY A 368 -2.50 12.61 -3.23
C GLY A 368 -2.51 11.28 -3.99
N HIS A 369 -1.35 10.87 -4.53
CA HIS A 369 -1.19 9.67 -5.35
C HIS A 369 0.14 8.93 -5.05
N PHE A 370 0.21 8.22 -3.92
CA PHE A 370 1.40 7.46 -3.49
C PHE A 370 2.09 6.67 -4.61
N PHE A 371 1.36 5.85 -5.37
CA PHE A 371 1.97 5.01 -6.42
C PHE A 371 2.67 5.82 -7.54
N ARG A 372 2.26 7.07 -7.79
CA ARG A 372 2.89 8.00 -8.76
C ARG A 372 4.13 8.67 -8.16
N CYS A 373 4.19 8.84 -6.84
CA CYS A 373 5.42 9.23 -6.14
C CYS A 373 6.41 8.07 -6.14
N LEU A 374 5.94 6.85 -5.91
CA LEU A 374 6.75 5.64 -5.87
C LEU A 374 7.45 5.35 -7.22
N ARG A 375 6.76 5.53 -8.34
CA ARG A 375 7.32 5.40 -9.71
C ARG A 375 8.42 6.44 -10.05
N ARG A 376 8.65 7.44 -9.19
CA ARG A 376 9.78 8.41 -9.32
C ARG A 376 11.05 7.96 -8.60
N LEU A 377 11.01 6.85 -7.87
CA LEU A 377 12.21 6.24 -7.32
C LEU A 377 12.80 5.25 -8.34
N ASP A 378 14.10 5.34 -8.59
CA ASP A 378 14.82 4.37 -9.41
C ASP A 378 15.10 3.05 -8.64
N ALA A 379 15.08 3.12 -7.32
CA ALA A 379 15.15 2.03 -6.37
C ALA A 379 14.05 2.17 -5.29
N PRO A 380 12.77 1.94 -5.65
CA PRO A 380 11.64 2.11 -4.73
C PRO A 380 11.73 1.12 -3.55
N SER A 381 11.29 1.55 -2.35
CA SER A 381 11.53 0.81 -1.10
C SER A 381 10.33 0.83 -0.15
N ILE A 382 10.43 0.04 0.93
CA ILE A 382 9.55 0.08 2.12
C ILE A 382 10.37 0.13 3.41
N ASP A 383 9.70 0.34 4.54
CA ASP A 383 10.15 -0.18 5.83
C ASP A 383 9.54 -1.58 6.17
N CYS A 384 10.05 -2.22 7.22
CA CYS A 384 9.42 -3.38 7.83
C CYS A 384 9.80 -3.44 9.33
N LEU A 385 9.04 -2.71 10.15
CA LEU A 385 9.28 -2.61 11.61
C LEU A 385 9.03 -3.90 12.41
N THR A 386 8.38 -4.89 11.81
CA THR A 386 8.10 -6.18 12.44
C THR A 386 8.92 -7.30 11.83
N SER A 387 9.35 -8.23 12.67
CA SER A 387 10.15 -9.39 12.30
C SER A 387 9.46 -10.73 12.63
N LEU A 388 8.13 -10.71 12.73
CA LEU A 388 7.33 -11.92 12.89
C LEU A 388 6.74 -12.24 11.51
N PRO A 389 7.16 -13.32 10.81
CA PRO A 389 6.80 -13.54 9.41
C PRO A 389 5.28 -13.43 9.08
N PRO A 390 4.34 -13.90 9.93
CA PRO A 390 2.90 -13.72 9.70
C PRO A 390 2.40 -12.26 9.72
N GLN A 391 3.22 -11.30 10.16
CA GLN A 391 2.86 -9.88 10.30
C GLN A 391 3.52 -8.98 9.25
N VAL A 392 4.43 -9.51 8.42
CA VAL A 392 5.20 -8.73 7.44
C VAL A 392 4.26 -8.10 6.38
N PRO A 393 4.43 -6.82 5.98
CA PRO A 393 3.63 -6.14 4.96
C PRO A 393 3.98 -6.61 3.53
N TRP A 394 3.80 -7.91 3.29
CA TRP A 394 4.09 -8.61 2.02
C TRP A 394 3.36 -8.00 0.81
N HIS A 395 2.22 -7.36 1.04
CA HIS A 395 1.41 -6.71 0.02
C HIS A 395 2.04 -5.38 -0.42
N ILE A 396 2.67 -4.63 0.49
CA ILE A 396 3.44 -3.44 0.13
C ILE A 396 4.75 -3.84 -0.55
N ALA A 397 5.45 -4.86 -0.04
CA ALA A 397 6.60 -5.44 -0.75
C ALA A 397 6.26 -5.82 -2.21
N ARG A 398 5.03 -6.30 -2.46
CA ARG A 398 4.51 -6.54 -3.82
C ARG A 398 4.10 -5.27 -4.57
N MET A 399 3.59 -4.24 -3.89
CA MET A 399 3.33 -2.92 -4.49
C MET A 399 4.63 -2.30 -5.01
N ILE A 400 5.71 -2.38 -4.24
CA ILE A 400 7.05 -1.90 -4.60
C ILE A 400 7.63 -2.69 -5.77
N GLY A 401 7.60 -4.02 -5.71
CA GLY A 401 8.04 -4.88 -6.82
C GLY A 401 7.27 -4.58 -8.11
N SER A 402 5.97 -4.33 -8.02
CA SER A 402 5.13 -3.99 -9.18
C SER A 402 5.47 -2.61 -9.75
N ALA A 403 5.64 -1.59 -8.91
CA ALA A 403 6.04 -0.25 -9.35
C ALA A 403 7.44 -0.24 -9.98
N ALA A 404 8.38 -1.00 -9.42
CA ALA A 404 9.70 -1.21 -9.99
C ALA A 404 9.63 -1.88 -11.37
N ASP A 405 8.91 -3.00 -11.50
CA ASP A 405 8.80 -3.74 -12.75
C ASP A 405 8.07 -2.94 -13.85
N LEU A 406 7.05 -2.13 -13.50
CA LEU A 406 6.36 -1.21 -14.42
C LEU A 406 7.28 -0.13 -15.01
N GLU A 407 8.32 0.25 -14.26
CA GLU A 407 9.33 1.26 -14.59
C GLU A 407 10.67 0.64 -15.02
N GLY A 408 10.75 -0.69 -15.19
CA GLY A 408 11.96 -1.41 -15.59
C GLY A 408 13.11 -1.38 -14.57
N ARG A 409 12.82 -1.15 -13.29
CA ARG A 409 13.83 -0.96 -12.23
C ARG A 409 14.31 -2.29 -11.65
N THR A 410 15.62 -2.43 -11.54
CA THR A 410 16.27 -3.68 -11.13
C THR A 410 16.62 -3.76 -9.64
N VAL A 411 16.37 -2.70 -8.88
CA VAL A 411 16.67 -2.57 -7.45
C VAL A 411 15.40 -2.23 -6.69
N THR A 412 15.14 -2.95 -5.60
CA THR A 412 14.03 -2.73 -4.67
C THR A 412 14.53 -2.98 -3.26
N MET A 413 14.21 -2.12 -2.30
CA MET A 413 14.82 -2.16 -0.96
C MET A 413 13.78 -2.26 0.16
N CYS A 414 14.17 -2.86 1.29
CA CYS A 414 13.41 -2.79 2.53
C CYS A 414 14.35 -2.49 3.69
N GLU A 415 13.93 -1.55 4.54
CA GLU A 415 14.52 -1.31 5.85
C GLU A 415 13.96 -2.30 6.88
N VAL A 416 14.72 -3.34 7.22
CA VAL A 416 14.27 -4.40 8.13
C VAL A 416 14.72 -4.18 9.59
N SER A 417 13.77 -4.28 10.51
CA SER A 417 14.04 -4.17 11.95
C SER A 417 13.13 -5.04 12.82
N ASP A 418 13.57 -5.26 14.06
CA ASP A 418 12.76 -5.84 15.14
C ASP A 418 12.09 -4.74 16.01
N HIS A 419 11.87 -3.54 15.47
CA HIS A 419 11.35 -2.38 16.21
C HIS A 419 10.06 -2.69 16.96
N SER A 420 9.04 -3.26 16.31
CA SER A 420 7.75 -3.59 16.96
C SER A 420 7.92 -4.59 18.12
N GLN A 421 8.90 -5.49 18.02
CA GLN A 421 9.20 -6.48 19.06
C GLN A 421 9.97 -5.87 20.25
N ARG A 422 10.73 -4.78 20.03
CA ARG A 422 11.61 -4.15 21.03
C ARG A 422 11.13 -2.84 21.63
N TYR A 423 10.60 -1.92 20.83
CA TYR A 423 10.35 -0.54 21.25
C TYR A 423 9.26 -0.48 22.32
N ARG A 424 9.53 0.26 23.40
CA ARG A 424 8.59 0.51 24.50
C ARG A 424 8.57 2.02 24.78
N PRO A 425 7.43 2.72 24.63
CA PRO A 425 7.32 4.11 25.03
C PRO A 425 7.46 4.25 26.55
N GLN A 426 7.71 5.47 27.03
CA GLN A 426 7.93 5.72 28.46
C GLN A 426 6.74 5.22 29.31
N GLY A 427 7.03 4.30 30.23
CA GLY A 427 6.03 3.67 31.11
C GLY A 427 5.49 2.32 30.65
N ASP A 428 5.80 1.88 29.42
CA ASP A 428 5.45 0.53 28.93
C ASP A 428 6.43 -0.52 29.48
N THR A 429 5.93 -1.44 30.29
CA THR A 429 6.70 -2.49 30.97
C THR A 429 6.62 -3.85 30.27
N ARG A 430 5.98 -3.95 29.09
CA ARG A 430 5.88 -5.22 28.36
C ARG A 430 7.27 -5.76 28.00
N PRO A 431 7.58 -7.05 28.24
CA PRO A 431 8.91 -7.60 27.95
C PRO A 431 9.25 -7.47 26.45
N VAL A 432 10.53 -7.25 26.15
CA VAL A 432 11.05 -7.28 24.78
C VAL A 432 10.98 -8.72 24.25
N ARG A 433 10.42 -8.91 23.04
CA ARG A 433 10.55 -10.19 22.33
C ARG A 433 11.90 -10.20 21.61
N ILE A 434 12.71 -11.23 21.87
CA ILE A 434 13.87 -11.55 21.03
C ILE A 434 13.37 -12.33 19.82
N VAL A 435 13.89 -12.00 18.64
CA VAL A 435 13.53 -12.59 17.36
C VAL A 435 14.54 -13.70 17.03
N THR A 436 14.07 -14.86 16.58
CA THR A 436 14.93 -16.01 16.25
C THR A 436 15.58 -15.90 14.87
N GLU A 437 16.62 -16.72 14.62
CA GLU A 437 17.27 -16.83 13.31
C GLU A 437 16.26 -17.14 12.19
N ASP A 438 15.28 -18.02 12.46
CA ASP A 438 14.25 -18.43 11.49
C ASP A 438 13.15 -17.37 11.32
N GLU A 439 12.81 -16.60 12.36
CA GLU A 439 11.89 -15.45 12.23
C GLU A 439 12.48 -14.34 11.35
N ILE A 440 13.79 -14.04 11.50
CA ILE A 440 14.50 -13.14 10.58
C ILE A 440 14.53 -13.73 9.17
N ARG A 441 14.88 -15.01 9.03
CA ARG A 441 14.92 -15.73 7.74
C ARG A 441 13.57 -15.65 7.01
N GLY A 442 12.47 -15.90 7.71
CA GLY A 442 11.10 -15.81 7.19
C GLY A 442 10.69 -14.40 6.80
N THR A 443 11.08 -13.41 7.60
CA THR A 443 10.85 -11.99 7.31
C THR A 443 11.53 -11.62 5.98
N CYS A 444 12.83 -11.89 5.86
CA CYS A 444 13.58 -11.66 4.62
C CYS A 444 13.02 -12.45 3.42
N ASN A 445 12.64 -13.71 3.61
CA ASN A 445 12.06 -14.56 2.55
C ASN A 445 10.70 -14.02 2.08
N ARG A 446 9.84 -13.54 2.98
CA ARG A 446 8.52 -12.99 2.64
C ARG A 446 8.60 -11.64 1.93
N LEU A 447 9.58 -10.82 2.28
CA LEU A 447 9.93 -9.59 1.55
C LEU A 447 10.46 -9.90 0.14
N ALA A 448 11.36 -10.88 0.02
CA ALA A 448 11.88 -11.34 -1.27
C ALA A 448 10.80 -11.98 -2.15
N TRP A 449 9.82 -12.69 -1.55
CA TRP A 449 8.63 -13.19 -2.26
C TRP A 449 7.77 -12.03 -2.80
N GLY A 450 7.65 -10.94 -2.03
CA GLY A 450 6.97 -9.72 -2.46
C GLY A 450 7.65 -9.06 -3.66
N GLY A 451 8.98 -9.09 -3.71
CA GLY A 451 9.79 -8.52 -4.81
C GLY A 451 10.95 -7.65 -4.34
N ILE A 452 11.26 -7.62 -3.04
CA ILE A 452 12.39 -6.87 -2.48
C ILE A 452 13.72 -7.62 -2.71
N ASN A 453 14.69 -6.98 -3.36
CA ASN A 453 15.97 -7.60 -3.72
C ASN A 453 17.22 -6.99 -3.05
N THR A 454 17.04 -5.99 -2.19
CA THR A 454 18.07 -5.39 -1.32
C THR A 454 17.50 -5.23 0.09
N LEU A 455 18.26 -5.50 1.15
CA LEU A 455 17.83 -5.23 2.53
C LEU A 455 18.82 -4.30 3.23
N THR A 456 18.32 -3.19 3.78
CA THR A 456 19.03 -2.37 4.77
C THR A 456 18.49 -2.70 6.17
N SER A 457 19.27 -2.53 7.23
CA SER A 457 18.95 -3.16 8.52
C SER A 457 19.24 -2.32 9.76
N TYR A 458 18.20 -2.13 10.58
CA TYR A 458 18.30 -1.64 11.96
C TYR A 458 18.23 -2.75 13.03
N TYR A 459 17.86 -4.00 12.69
CA TYR A 459 17.84 -5.17 13.59
C TYR A 459 18.83 -5.07 14.75
N ALA A 460 18.38 -5.26 15.99
CA ALA A 460 19.31 -5.24 17.11
C ALA A 460 20.30 -6.43 17.09
N PHE A 461 19.96 -7.52 16.39
CA PHE A 461 20.71 -8.79 16.31
C PHE A 461 21.15 -9.35 17.69
N LYS A 462 20.49 -8.91 18.76
CA LYS A 462 20.86 -9.23 20.14
C LYS A 462 20.63 -10.72 20.40
N ASP A 463 21.56 -11.34 21.11
CA ASP A 463 21.53 -12.74 21.54
C ASP A 463 21.69 -13.77 20.40
N LEU A 464 22.14 -13.33 19.21
CA LEU A 464 22.59 -14.18 18.10
C LEU A 464 24.13 -14.27 18.06
N THR A 465 24.67 -15.40 17.60
CA THR A 465 26.13 -15.56 17.39
C THR A 465 26.57 -15.14 15.98
N ASP A 466 27.88 -14.91 15.79
CA ASP A 466 28.45 -14.56 14.49
C ASP A 466 28.15 -15.63 13.41
N GLU A 467 28.12 -16.92 13.77
CA GLU A 467 27.76 -18.00 12.87
C GLU A 467 26.27 -17.98 12.48
N GLN A 468 25.38 -17.45 13.34
CA GLN A 468 23.97 -17.23 12.99
C GLN A 468 23.84 -16.08 12.01
N LEU A 469 24.56 -14.98 12.24
CA LEU A 469 24.60 -13.83 11.34
C LEU A 469 25.18 -14.20 9.97
N GLN A 470 26.25 -15.01 9.93
CA GLN A 470 26.80 -15.57 8.70
C GLN A 470 25.76 -16.40 7.94
N ARG A 471 24.97 -17.25 8.62
CA ARG A 471 23.90 -18.04 7.98
C ARG A 471 22.77 -17.16 7.45
N ILE A 472 22.29 -16.18 8.21
CA ILE A 472 21.27 -15.23 7.76
C ILE A 472 21.77 -14.48 6.51
N ASN A 473 22.95 -13.86 6.59
CA ASN A 473 23.55 -13.11 5.48
C ASN A 473 23.83 -13.96 4.24
N THR A 474 24.22 -15.23 4.41
CA THR A 474 24.48 -16.14 3.29
C THR A 474 23.18 -16.64 2.64
N HIS A 475 22.15 -16.96 3.44
CA HIS A 475 20.83 -17.36 2.96
C HIS A 475 20.18 -16.22 2.16
N VAL A 476 20.11 -15.00 2.74
CA VAL A 476 19.62 -13.80 2.04
C VAL A 476 20.46 -13.53 0.80
N GLY A 477 21.79 -13.60 0.94
CA GLY A 477 22.77 -13.59 -0.14
C GLY A 477 22.36 -14.39 -1.36
N ARG A 478 22.03 -15.66 -1.14
CA ARG A 478 21.66 -16.63 -2.18
C ARG A 478 20.31 -16.33 -2.80
N CYS A 479 19.30 -15.99 -2.00
CA CYS A 479 18.01 -15.57 -2.51
C CYS A 479 18.13 -14.34 -3.42
N GLN A 480 18.80 -13.28 -2.96
CA GLN A 480 18.93 -12.02 -3.72
C GLN A 480 19.83 -12.16 -4.95
N THR A 481 20.88 -12.99 -4.89
CA THR A 481 21.70 -13.34 -6.06
C THR A 481 20.87 -13.90 -7.23
N THR A 482 19.80 -14.64 -6.93
CA THR A 482 18.95 -15.30 -7.95
C THR A 482 17.68 -14.52 -8.28
N LEU A 483 17.30 -13.52 -7.48
CA LEU A 483 16.03 -12.77 -7.60
C LEU A 483 16.18 -11.28 -7.97
N ARG A 484 17.40 -10.74 -7.98
CA ARG A 484 17.66 -9.35 -8.38
C ARG A 484 17.45 -9.15 -9.88
N GLY A 485 16.84 -8.01 -10.23
CA GLY A 485 16.54 -7.65 -11.62
C GLY A 485 15.37 -8.45 -12.21
N GLY A 486 15.36 -8.53 -13.55
CA GLY A 486 14.25 -9.10 -14.31
C GLY A 486 12.91 -8.40 -14.04
N HIS A 487 11.81 -9.13 -14.24
CA HIS A 487 10.45 -8.68 -13.92
C HIS A 487 9.58 -9.83 -13.38
N GLN A 488 8.49 -9.51 -12.69
CA GLN A 488 7.47 -10.45 -12.24
C GLN A 488 6.72 -11.09 -13.43
N VAL A 489 6.50 -12.40 -13.36
CA VAL A 489 5.64 -13.12 -14.31
C VAL A 489 4.40 -13.60 -13.56
N ALA A 490 3.30 -12.88 -13.72
CA ALA A 490 2.03 -13.20 -13.08
C ALA A 490 0.86 -12.83 -14.00
N ASP A 491 -0.07 -13.77 -14.19
CA ASP A 491 -1.24 -13.59 -15.07
C ASP A 491 -2.22 -12.51 -14.62
N ILE A 492 -2.16 -12.11 -13.35
CA ILE A 492 -3.16 -11.27 -12.68
C ILE A 492 -2.59 -9.88 -12.43
N ALA A 493 -3.27 -8.86 -12.98
CA ALA A 493 -3.13 -7.47 -12.54
C ALA A 493 -4.23 -7.15 -11.52
N VAL A 494 -3.87 -6.50 -10.41
CA VAL A 494 -4.80 -5.90 -9.45
C VAL A 494 -4.66 -4.38 -9.54
N LEU A 495 -5.74 -3.69 -9.88
CA LEU A 495 -5.75 -2.23 -9.93
C LEU A 495 -5.55 -1.65 -8.52
N TYR A 496 -4.65 -0.68 -8.40
CA TYR A 496 -4.50 0.26 -7.29
C TYR A 496 -5.53 1.40 -7.43
N PRO A 497 -6.66 1.39 -6.68
CA PRO A 497 -7.88 2.10 -7.07
C PRO A 497 -7.98 3.51 -6.46
N ILE A 498 -6.86 4.22 -6.28
CA ILE A 498 -6.81 5.52 -5.59
C ILE A 498 -7.76 6.57 -6.20
N GLU A 499 -7.97 6.50 -7.52
CA GLU A 499 -8.85 7.39 -8.26
C GLU A 499 -10.33 7.22 -7.93
N SER A 500 -10.72 6.07 -7.36
CA SER A 500 -12.06 5.83 -6.79
C SER A 500 -12.13 6.18 -5.29
N VAL A 501 -10.99 6.42 -4.63
CA VAL A 501 -10.94 6.96 -3.26
C VAL A 501 -11.17 8.46 -3.27
N TRP A 502 -10.51 9.22 -4.17
CA TRP A 502 -10.60 10.69 -4.21
C TRP A 502 -12.04 11.25 -4.25
N PRO A 503 -12.97 10.75 -5.09
CA PRO A 503 -14.33 11.28 -5.18
C PRO A 503 -15.15 11.05 -3.90
N ALA A 504 -14.73 10.10 -3.06
CA ALA A 504 -15.33 9.74 -1.78
C ALA A 504 -14.57 10.26 -0.54
N PHE A 505 -13.42 10.93 -0.71
CA PHE A 505 -12.55 11.31 0.40
C PHE A 505 -12.93 12.66 1.02
N ILE A 506 -13.22 12.67 2.32
CA ILE A 506 -13.29 13.89 3.15
C ILE A 506 -12.32 13.74 4.33
N PRO A 507 -11.43 14.71 4.61
CA PRO A 507 -10.45 14.61 5.69
C PRO A 507 -11.10 14.54 7.08
N ALA A 508 -10.51 13.72 7.95
CA ALA A 508 -10.98 13.50 9.31
C ALA A 508 -10.50 14.57 10.31
N LEU A 509 -11.04 14.50 11.54
CA LEU A 509 -10.46 15.18 12.72
C LEU A 509 -9.35 14.35 13.39
N ARG A 510 -9.19 13.08 12.97
CA ARG A 510 -8.10 12.16 13.34
C ARG A 510 -7.98 11.06 12.28
N GLY A 511 -6.76 10.70 11.89
CA GLY A 511 -6.50 9.79 10.78
C GLY A 511 -6.71 10.48 9.43
N ALA A 512 -6.82 9.68 8.36
CA ALA A 512 -6.99 10.20 7.00
C ALA A 512 -8.41 10.70 6.72
N THR A 513 -9.40 9.78 6.74
CA THR A 513 -10.81 10.06 6.45
C THR A 513 -11.71 9.23 7.34
N ASP A 514 -12.87 9.78 7.72
CA ASP A 514 -13.96 9.07 8.39
C ASP A 514 -15.03 8.57 7.42
N GLU A 515 -14.88 8.80 6.11
CA GLU A 515 -15.89 8.43 5.13
C GLU A 515 -15.96 6.92 4.87
N PRO A 516 -17.13 6.27 5.11
CA PRO A 516 -17.30 4.84 4.88
C PRO A 516 -17.16 4.45 3.40
N ALA A 517 -17.39 5.39 2.49
CA ALA A 517 -17.20 5.17 1.06
C ALA A 517 -15.71 5.02 0.68
N ALA A 518 -14.83 5.87 1.21
CA ALA A 518 -13.39 5.78 0.98
C ALA A 518 -12.77 4.52 1.63
N ARG A 519 -13.09 4.24 2.91
CA ARG A 519 -12.57 3.05 3.63
C ARG A 519 -13.04 1.72 3.03
N ARG A 520 -14.19 1.69 2.35
CA ARG A 520 -14.67 0.51 1.59
C ARG A 520 -13.70 0.14 0.46
N VAL A 521 -13.15 1.12 -0.25
CA VAL A 521 -12.26 0.88 -1.40
C VAL A 521 -10.97 0.19 -0.95
N GLU A 522 -10.37 0.69 0.14
CA GLU A 522 -9.24 0.07 0.85
C GLU A 522 -9.57 -1.37 1.29
N SER A 523 -10.67 -1.57 2.03
CA SER A 523 -11.08 -2.90 2.49
C SER A 523 -11.30 -3.93 1.36
N VAL A 524 -11.80 -3.51 0.20
CA VAL A 524 -11.96 -4.40 -0.97
C VAL A 524 -10.62 -4.69 -1.64
N PHE A 525 -9.72 -3.70 -1.74
CA PHE A 525 -8.35 -3.84 -2.27
C PHE A 525 -7.51 -4.81 -1.43
N ASP A 526 -7.52 -4.64 -0.11
CA ASP A 526 -6.82 -5.50 0.85
C ASP A 526 -7.39 -6.92 0.84
N GLY A 527 -8.72 -7.03 0.76
CA GLY A 527 -9.43 -8.31 0.70
C GLY A 527 -9.09 -9.10 -0.56
N VAL A 528 -9.11 -8.47 -1.73
CA VAL A 528 -8.71 -9.09 -3.02
C VAL A 528 -7.25 -9.56 -2.96
N SER A 529 -6.35 -8.68 -2.52
CA SER A 529 -4.92 -8.98 -2.39
C SER A 529 -4.69 -10.18 -1.46
N SER A 530 -5.34 -10.16 -0.29
CA SER A 530 -5.25 -11.24 0.71
C SER A 530 -5.84 -12.56 0.20
N ALA A 531 -6.93 -12.53 -0.58
CA ALA A 531 -7.54 -13.74 -1.16
C ALA A 531 -6.61 -14.42 -2.19
N LEU A 532 -5.97 -13.63 -3.06
CA LEU A 532 -5.00 -14.14 -4.04
C LEU A 532 -3.76 -14.73 -3.35
N TYR A 533 -3.18 -14.01 -2.38
CA TYR A 533 -2.05 -14.48 -1.58
C TYR A 533 -2.36 -15.74 -0.77
N ALA A 534 -3.52 -15.79 -0.11
CA ALA A 534 -3.97 -16.97 0.64
C ALA A 534 -4.10 -18.20 -0.28
N ALA A 535 -4.65 -18.01 -1.48
CA ALA A 535 -4.85 -19.07 -2.46
C ALA A 535 -3.59 -19.47 -3.25
N ASN A 536 -2.42 -18.85 -3.02
CA ASN A 536 -1.21 -19.03 -3.83
C ASN A 536 -1.43 -18.71 -5.32
N ARG A 537 -2.14 -17.61 -5.63
CA ARG A 537 -2.17 -17.01 -6.97
C ARG A 537 -1.31 -15.74 -6.95
N ASP A 538 -0.28 -15.75 -7.79
CA ASP A 538 0.69 -14.67 -7.93
C ASP A 538 0.08 -13.53 -8.77
N PHE A 539 0.38 -12.26 -8.44
CA PHE A 539 -0.23 -11.09 -9.08
C PHE A 539 0.66 -9.85 -9.01
N ALA A 540 0.46 -8.87 -9.90
CA ALA A 540 1.10 -7.56 -9.85
C ALA A 540 0.07 -6.45 -9.60
N TYR A 541 0.48 -5.34 -8.99
CA TYR A 541 -0.34 -4.13 -8.89
C TYR A 541 -0.13 -3.23 -10.11
N VAL A 542 -1.20 -2.59 -10.58
CA VAL A 542 -1.17 -1.61 -11.69
C VAL A 542 -1.95 -0.36 -11.32
N ASP A 543 -1.50 0.81 -11.77
CA ASP A 543 -2.23 2.07 -11.65
C ASP A 543 -2.99 2.39 -12.95
N ALA A 544 -3.79 3.46 -12.93
CA ALA A 544 -4.53 3.93 -14.09
C ALA A 544 -3.60 4.25 -15.28
N GLN A 545 -2.39 4.77 -15.01
CA GLN A 545 -1.41 5.04 -16.05
C GLN A 545 -0.94 3.75 -16.73
N ALA A 546 -0.59 2.71 -15.98
CA ALA A 546 -0.23 1.41 -16.57
C ALA A 546 -1.39 0.80 -17.39
N LEU A 547 -2.65 1.05 -17.02
CA LEU A 547 -3.81 0.66 -17.83
C LEU A 547 -4.00 1.50 -19.10
N CYS A 548 -3.53 2.75 -19.14
CA CYS A 548 -3.48 3.57 -20.36
C CYS A 548 -2.31 3.18 -21.28
N ASP A 549 -1.13 2.92 -20.70
CA ASP A 549 0.12 2.65 -21.43
C ASP A 549 0.19 1.21 -21.98
N ALA A 550 -0.51 0.26 -21.36
CA ALA A 550 -0.58 -1.14 -21.78
C ALA A 550 -1.29 -1.32 -23.13
N LYS A 551 -0.88 -2.35 -23.89
CA LYS A 551 -1.51 -2.72 -25.17
C LYS A 551 -2.35 -3.98 -25.00
N ALA A 552 -3.62 -3.92 -25.41
CA ALA A 552 -4.55 -5.05 -25.42
C ALA A 552 -4.47 -5.85 -26.74
N ALA A 553 -4.02 -7.11 -26.67
CA ALA A 553 -4.00 -8.05 -27.80
C ALA A 553 -4.09 -9.50 -27.31
N ASP A 554 -4.69 -10.39 -28.10
CA ASP A 554 -4.68 -11.86 -27.88
C ASP A 554 -4.96 -12.28 -26.42
N GLY A 555 -6.05 -11.77 -25.86
CA GLY A 555 -6.49 -12.02 -24.48
C GLY A 555 -5.56 -11.50 -23.38
N THR A 556 -4.64 -10.59 -23.70
CA THR A 556 -3.54 -10.15 -22.83
C THR A 556 -3.40 -8.62 -22.83
N LEU A 557 -3.21 -8.02 -21.65
CA LEU A 557 -2.67 -6.66 -21.49
C LEU A 557 -1.15 -6.73 -21.40
N THR A 558 -0.45 -5.92 -22.18
CA THR A 558 1.01 -5.97 -22.30
C THR A 558 1.65 -4.60 -22.04
N HIS A 559 2.54 -4.50 -21.04
CA HIS A 559 3.28 -3.27 -20.71
C HIS A 559 4.78 -3.59 -20.56
N GLY A 560 5.64 -3.04 -21.43
CA GLY A 560 7.04 -3.47 -21.51
C GLY A 560 7.15 -4.98 -21.77
N ASP A 561 7.73 -5.72 -20.82
CA ASP A 561 7.73 -7.20 -20.82
C ASP A 561 6.58 -7.84 -20.01
N LEU A 562 5.86 -7.08 -19.17
CA LEU A 562 4.79 -7.58 -18.31
C LEU A 562 3.56 -8.00 -19.13
N ARG A 563 2.93 -9.12 -18.77
CA ARG A 563 1.80 -9.74 -19.48
C ARG A 563 0.73 -10.18 -18.50
N TRP A 564 -0.50 -9.66 -18.63
CA TRP A 564 -1.62 -10.01 -17.76
C TRP A 564 -2.82 -10.52 -18.56
N ARG A 565 -3.40 -11.64 -18.13
CA ARG A 565 -4.58 -12.29 -18.73
C ARG A 565 -5.85 -12.12 -17.89
N VAL A 566 -5.70 -11.66 -16.66
CA VAL A 566 -6.78 -11.26 -15.74
C VAL A 566 -6.50 -9.85 -15.20
N LEU A 567 -7.50 -8.97 -15.24
CA LEU A 567 -7.50 -7.69 -14.53
C LEU A 567 -8.56 -7.71 -13.44
N VAL A 568 -8.17 -7.38 -12.21
CA VAL A 568 -9.06 -7.29 -11.05
C VAL A 568 -9.23 -5.82 -10.65
N LEU A 569 -10.49 -5.40 -10.51
CA LEU A 569 -10.93 -4.04 -10.24
C LEU A 569 -11.59 -3.98 -8.84
N PRO A 570 -10.80 -3.85 -7.75
CA PRO A 570 -11.32 -3.77 -6.39
C PRO A 570 -11.97 -2.40 -6.15
N ALA A 571 -13.31 -2.38 -6.04
CA ALA A 571 -14.12 -1.20 -5.74
C ALA A 571 -13.86 0.02 -6.64
N ALA A 572 -13.41 -0.20 -7.88
CA ALA A 572 -13.08 0.86 -8.83
C ALA A 572 -14.31 1.30 -9.64
N ASP A 573 -14.84 2.50 -9.35
CA ASP A 573 -15.89 3.16 -10.13
C ASP A 573 -15.34 4.29 -11.03
N THR A 574 -14.13 4.78 -10.75
CA THR A 574 -13.50 5.97 -11.32
C THR A 574 -12.08 5.67 -11.78
N LEU A 575 -11.80 5.98 -13.05
CA LEU A 575 -10.49 5.98 -13.73
C LEU A 575 -10.55 6.98 -14.92
N PRO A 576 -9.43 7.33 -15.58
CA PRO A 576 -9.45 8.13 -16.78
C PRO A 576 -10.10 7.35 -17.93
N LEU A 577 -10.79 8.04 -18.84
CA LEU A 577 -11.57 7.39 -19.90
C LEU A 577 -10.69 6.47 -20.79
N GLY A 578 -9.45 6.85 -21.05
CA GLY A 578 -8.50 6.02 -21.82
C GLY A 578 -8.23 4.65 -21.18
N ALA A 579 -8.16 4.56 -19.85
CA ALA A 579 -8.01 3.30 -19.15
C ALA A 579 -9.27 2.44 -19.32
N TRP A 580 -10.47 3.00 -19.14
CA TRP A 580 -11.73 2.27 -19.36
C TRP A 580 -11.89 1.75 -20.79
N GLU A 581 -11.49 2.53 -21.79
CA GLU A 581 -11.56 2.10 -23.20
C GLU A 581 -10.55 0.99 -23.52
N ASN A 582 -9.36 1.00 -22.91
CA ASN A 582 -8.38 -0.08 -23.05
C ASN A 582 -8.80 -1.36 -22.30
N VAL A 583 -9.42 -1.24 -21.11
CA VAL A 583 -10.02 -2.38 -20.39
C VAL A 583 -11.14 -3.01 -21.23
N ALA A 584 -11.96 -2.19 -21.90
CA ALA A 584 -12.96 -2.69 -22.85
C ALA A 584 -12.32 -3.38 -24.07
N ALA A 585 -11.22 -2.83 -24.61
CA ALA A 585 -10.48 -3.46 -25.71
C ALA A 585 -9.89 -4.82 -25.29
N PHE A 586 -9.27 -4.90 -24.12
CA PHE A 586 -8.73 -6.14 -23.54
C PHE A 586 -9.79 -7.23 -23.40
N TRP A 587 -10.96 -6.92 -22.83
CA TRP A 587 -12.07 -7.86 -22.77
C TRP A 587 -12.53 -8.31 -24.17
N ARG A 588 -12.70 -7.38 -25.13
CA ARG A 588 -13.06 -7.74 -26.51
C ARG A 588 -12.05 -8.69 -27.17
N GLN A 589 -10.76 -8.47 -26.91
CA GLN A 589 -9.65 -9.30 -27.42
C GLN A 589 -9.49 -10.65 -26.69
N GLY A 590 -10.33 -10.97 -25.71
CA GLY A 590 -10.32 -12.26 -25.01
C GLY A 590 -9.93 -12.21 -23.53
N GLY A 591 -9.65 -11.02 -22.99
CA GLY A 591 -9.21 -10.82 -21.62
C GLY A 591 -10.29 -11.12 -20.57
N VAL A 592 -9.85 -11.37 -19.33
CA VAL A 592 -10.74 -11.56 -18.18
C VAL A 592 -10.70 -10.32 -17.29
N VAL A 593 -11.87 -9.73 -17.00
CA VAL A 593 -12.01 -8.56 -16.12
C VAL A 593 -12.92 -8.91 -14.95
N ILE A 594 -12.49 -8.69 -13.71
CA ILE A 594 -13.27 -9.00 -12.50
C ILE A 594 -13.48 -7.71 -11.71
N ALA A 595 -14.70 -7.20 -11.66
CA ALA A 595 -15.09 -6.07 -10.81
C ALA A 595 -15.66 -6.57 -9.48
N ILE A 596 -15.24 -5.93 -8.37
CA ILE A 596 -15.69 -6.28 -7.03
C ILE A 596 -16.26 -5.05 -6.32
N GLY A 597 -17.46 -5.18 -5.76
CA GLY A 597 -18.07 -4.22 -4.83
C GLY A 597 -18.72 -3.00 -5.46
N THR A 598 -18.31 -2.60 -6.67
CA THR A 598 -18.94 -1.53 -7.46
C THR A 598 -18.84 -1.82 -8.97
N ARG A 599 -19.57 -1.03 -9.77
CA ARG A 599 -19.45 -0.98 -11.24
C ARG A 599 -18.65 0.26 -11.67
N PRO A 600 -17.88 0.22 -12.77
CA PRO A 600 -17.36 1.42 -13.42
C PRO A 600 -18.50 2.40 -13.76
N ALA A 601 -18.33 3.67 -13.38
CA ALA A 601 -19.37 4.68 -13.53
C ALA A 601 -18.84 6.04 -13.98
N ASN A 602 -17.64 6.43 -13.54
CA ASN A 602 -17.10 7.77 -13.67
C ASN A 602 -15.84 7.80 -14.55
N SER A 603 -15.65 8.93 -15.23
CA SER A 603 -14.38 9.27 -15.88
C SER A 603 -13.64 10.33 -15.06
N GLU A 604 -12.46 10.77 -15.50
CA GLU A 604 -11.76 11.92 -14.94
C GLU A 604 -12.58 13.23 -15.05
N ALA A 605 -13.53 13.28 -15.99
CA ALA A 605 -14.29 14.47 -16.35
C ALA A 605 -15.79 14.42 -16.00
N GLU A 606 -16.40 13.24 -15.89
CA GLU A 606 -17.86 13.07 -15.75
C GLU A 606 -18.22 12.09 -14.62
N PHE A 607 -19.11 12.56 -13.72
CA PHE A 607 -19.53 11.84 -12.51
C PHE A 607 -21.07 11.73 -12.45
N ALA A 608 -21.73 10.76 -13.07
CA ALA A 608 -21.19 9.64 -13.85
C ALA A 608 -20.99 9.96 -15.34
N SER A 609 -20.10 9.21 -16.00
CA SER A 609 -19.88 9.27 -17.43
C SER A 609 -20.84 8.35 -18.19
N PRO A 610 -21.65 8.87 -19.15
CA PRO A 610 -22.47 8.03 -20.01
C PRO A 610 -21.65 7.00 -20.82
N ARG A 611 -20.39 7.34 -21.15
CA ARG A 611 -19.47 6.45 -21.87
C ARG A 611 -18.96 5.32 -20.98
N VAL A 612 -18.53 5.61 -19.75
CA VAL A 612 -18.08 4.57 -18.80
C VAL A 612 -19.24 3.66 -18.40
N GLN A 613 -20.44 4.20 -18.18
CA GLN A 613 -21.63 3.37 -17.95
C GLN A 613 -22.00 2.47 -19.14
N ALA A 614 -21.72 2.89 -20.38
CA ALA A 614 -21.89 2.03 -21.55
C ALA A 614 -20.86 0.89 -21.56
N ILE A 615 -19.60 1.18 -21.22
CA ILE A 615 -18.53 0.18 -21.07
C ILE A 615 -18.86 -0.81 -19.93
N ALA A 616 -19.37 -0.33 -18.80
CA ALA A 616 -19.77 -1.20 -17.68
C ALA A 616 -20.93 -2.14 -18.04
N ARG A 617 -21.88 -1.68 -18.87
CA ARG A 617 -22.97 -2.52 -19.39
C ARG A 617 -22.50 -3.55 -20.42
N GLU A 618 -21.47 -3.22 -21.21
CA GLU A 618 -20.81 -4.15 -22.13
C GLU A 618 -20.02 -5.23 -21.39
N LEU A 619 -19.18 -4.83 -20.42
CA LEU A 619 -18.32 -5.72 -19.65
C LEU A 619 -19.08 -6.64 -18.68
N PHE A 620 -20.15 -6.15 -18.04
CA PHE A 620 -20.77 -6.82 -16.89
C PHE A 620 -22.30 -6.94 -16.97
N GLY A 621 -22.89 -6.76 -18.16
CA GLY A 621 -24.34 -6.73 -18.33
C GLY A 621 -25.02 -5.58 -17.58
N ALA A 622 -26.35 -5.63 -17.47
CA ALA A 622 -27.18 -4.53 -16.96
C ALA A 622 -27.81 -4.74 -15.56
N ASP A 623 -27.58 -5.89 -14.92
CA ASP A 623 -28.13 -6.24 -13.61
C ASP A 623 -27.02 -6.16 -12.53
N ASP A 624 -27.30 -5.55 -11.38
CA ASP A 624 -26.35 -5.43 -10.26
C ASP A 624 -26.20 -6.73 -9.46
N ALA A 625 -26.95 -7.78 -9.81
CA ALA A 625 -26.69 -9.14 -9.35
C ALA A 625 -25.26 -9.63 -9.69
N PRO A 626 -24.68 -10.55 -8.90
CA PRO A 626 -23.39 -11.17 -9.24
C PRO A 626 -23.54 -11.99 -10.53
N GLY A 627 -22.63 -11.80 -11.50
CA GLY A 627 -22.85 -12.34 -12.84
C GLY A 627 -21.62 -12.33 -13.74
N VAL A 628 -21.79 -12.93 -14.93
CA VAL A 628 -20.77 -13.05 -15.99
C VAL A 628 -21.35 -12.57 -17.31
N ALA A 629 -20.61 -11.75 -18.05
CA ALA A 629 -20.88 -11.46 -19.46
C ALA A 629 -19.67 -11.84 -20.31
N THR A 630 -19.93 -12.41 -21.49
CA THR A 630 -18.88 -12.95 -22.37
C THR A 630 -18.85 -12.28 -23.74
N HIS A 631 -17.66 -12.16 -24.33
CA HIS A 631 -17.46 -11.64 -25.67
C HIS A 631 -17.20 -12.79 -26.67
N PRO A 632 -17.68 -12.72 -27.93
CA PRO A 632 -17.36 -13.72 -28.96
C PRO A 632 -15.85 -13.89 -29.23
N GLY A 633 -15.02 -12.89 -28.92
CA GLY A 633 -13.55 -12.98 -28.91
C GLY A 633 -12.96 -13.75 -27.70
N GLY A 634 -13.77 -14.43 -26.89
CA GLY A 634 -13.34 -15.18 -25.72
C GLY A 634 -13.22 -14.35 -24.43
N GLY A 635 -13.71 -13.11 -24.43
CA GLY A 635 -13.68 -12.23 -23.25
C GLY A 635 -14.61 -12.72 -22.15
N ALA A 636 -14.26 -12.46 -20.90
CA ALA A 636 -15.13 -12.72 -19.75
C ALA A 636 -15.06 -11.56 -18.74
N GLY A 637 -16.20 -10.93 -18.48
CA GLY A 637 -16.34 -9.89 -17.48
C GLY A 637 -17.22 -10.39 -16.35
N ILE A 638 -16.71 -10.36 -15.12
CA ILE A 638 -17.37 -10.89 -13.93
C ILE A 638 -17.60 -9.75 -12.94
N LEU A 639 -18.83 -9.60 -12.45
CA LEU A 639 -19.17 -8.69 -11.37
C LEU A 639 -19.46 -9.49 -10.09
N LEU A 640 -18.80 -9.12 -8.99
CA LEU A 640 -18.99 -9.69 -7.66
C LEU A 640 -19.31 -8.60 -6.62
N PRO A 641 -20.17 -8.87 -5.63
CA PRO A 641 -20.29 -8.03 -4.44
C PRO A 641 -19.08 -8.20 -3.51
N THR A 642 -18.84 -7.23 -2.63
CA THR A 642 -17.72 -7.24 -1.66
C THR A 642 -17.59 -8.54 -0.87
N GLY A 643 -18.70 -9.08 -0.34
CA GLY A 643 -18.70 -10.35 0.38
C GLY A 643 -18.57 -11.62 -0.48
N MET A 644 -18.14 -11.49 -1.74
CA MET A 644 -17.75 -12.60 -2.64
C MET A 644 -16.28 -12.55 -3.07
N ILE A 645 -15.45 -11.67 -2.48
CA ILE A 645 -13.99 -11.59 -2.71
C ILE A 645 -13.29 -12.96 -2.71
N ALA A 646 -13.70 -13.89 -1.84
CA ALA A 646 -13.10 -15.23 -1.76
C ALA A 646 -13.32 -16.12 -3.00
N LEU A 647 -14.23 -15.75 -3.92
CA LEU A 647 -14.42 -16.44 -5.20
C LEU A 647 -13.38 -16.03 -6.26
N VAL A 648 -12.73 -14.87 -6.13
CA VAL A 648 -11.75 -14.36 -7.13
C VAL A 648 -10.66 -15.41 -7.48
N PRO A 649 -9.93 -16.02 -6.54
CA PRO A 649 -8.95 -17.06 -6.88
C PRO A 649 -9.58 -18.33 -7.47
N GLN A 650 -10.81 -18.69 -7.07
CA GLN A 650 -11.52 -19.86 -7.62
C GLN A 650 -11.89 -19.65 -9.09
N ILE A 651 -12.32 -18.43 -9.45
CA ILE A 651 -12.64 -18.01 -10.81
C ILE A 651 -11.38 -17.99 -11.68
N VAL A 652 -10.22 -17.60 -11.14
CA VAL A 652 -8.96 -17.71 -11.90
C VAL A 652 -8.54 -19.17 -12.08
N ASP A 653 -8.72 -20.03 -11.06
CA ASP A 653 -8.42 -21.47 -11.14
C ASP A 653 -9.32 -22.24 -12.12
N SER A 654 -10.59 -21.84 -12.29
CA SER A 654 -11.50 -22.43 -13.29
C SER A 654 -11.27 -21.92 -14.71
N LEU A 655 -10.49 -20.86 -14.91
CA LEU A 655 -10.16 -20.29 -16.22
C LEU A 655 -8.72 -20.61 -16.69
N PHE A 656 -7.78 -20.74 -15.76
CA PHE A 656 -6.35 -20.93 -16.07
C PHE A 656 -5.68 -22.00 -15.18
N GLU A 657 -4.74 -22.73 -15.76
CA GLU A 657 -3.75 -23.55 -15.06
C GLU A 657 -2.94 -22.68 -14.06
N ARG A 658 -2.29 -23.30 -13.08
CA ARG A 658 -1.37 -22.62 -12.14
C ARG A 658 0.06 -22.76 -12.63
N ASP A 659 0.82 -21.67 -12.61
CA ASP A 659 2.27 -21.67 -12.90
C ASP A 659 3.03 -22.73 -12.12
N ALA A 660 2.81 -22.73 -10.81
CA ALA A 660 3.29 -23.71 -9.86
C ALA A 660 2.26 -23.89 -8.72
N ALA A 661 2.19 -25.08 -8.14
CA ALA A 661 1.33 -25.38 -7.00
C ALA A 661 1.89 -26.56 -6.19
N CYS A 662 1.71 -26.58 -4.88
CA CYS A 662 2.00 -27.78 -4.10
C CYS A 662 1.12 -28.96 -4.55
N ALA A 663 1.62 -30.17 -4.37
CA ALA A 663 0.85 -31.39 -4.62
C ALA A 663 -0.43 -31.42 -3.76
N GLU A 664 -0.27 -31.04 -2.48
CA GLU A 664 -1.32 -30.90 -1.45
C GLU A 664 -2.07 -29.56 -1.57
N THR A 665 -3.38 -29.59 -1.35
CA THR A 665 -4.26 -28.40 -1.48
C THR A 665 -4.17 -27.43 -0.30
N LYS A 666 -3.84 -27.91 0.90
CA LYS A 666 -3.50 -27.09 2.08
C LYS A 666 -1.99 -27.24 2.33
N SER A 667 -1.20 -26.20 2.05
CA SER A 667 0.25 -26.18 2.27
C SER A 667 0.68 -24.78 2.73
N PRO A 668 1.67 -24.65 3.65
CA PRO A 668 2.18 -23.34 4.09
C PRO A 668 3.08 -22.68 3.03
N VAL A 669 3.41 -23.36 1.93
CA VAL A 669 4.36 -22.85 0.95
C VAL A 669 3.74 -21.77 0.06
N LYS A 670 4.44 -20.64 -0.09
CA LYS A 670 4.13 -19.56 -1.04
C LYS A 670 5.13 -19.61 -2.20
N ILE A 671 4.66 -19.42 -3.43
CA ILE A 671 5.50 -19.46 -4.64
C ILE A 671 5.31 -18.15 -5.40
N THR A 672 6.40 -17.60 -5.94
CA THR A 672 6.44 -16.41 -6.81
C THR A 672 7.28 -16.73 -8.05
N ARG A 673 7.00 -16.09 -9.19
CA ARG A 673 7.74 -16.29 -10.46
C ARG A 673 8.28 -14.98 -11.01
N ARG A 674 9.59 -14.92 -11.28
CA ARG A 674 10.26 -13.83 -12.01
C ARG A 674 10.96 -14.36 -13.26
N ARG A 675 11.17 -13.49 -14.25
CA ARG A 675 11.97 -13.79 -15.44
C ARG A 675 13.23 -12.93 -15.44
N ILE A 676 14.38 -13.57 -15.31
CA ILE A 676 15.70 -12.94 -15.06
C ILE A 676 16.72 -13.56 -16.02
N ASP A 677 17.50 -12.75 -16.74
CA ASP A 677 18.53 -13.18 -17.69
C ASP A 677 18.06 -14.27 -18.68
N GLY A 678 16.83 -14.11 -19.20
CA GLY A 678 16.19 -15.05 -20.13
C GLY A 678 15.70 -16.37 -19.51
N HIS A 679 15.89 -16.57 -18.20
CA HIS A 679 15.43 -17.74 -17.46
C HIS A 679 14.15 -17.43 -16.68
N GLU A 680 13.30 -18.44 -16.53
CA GLU A 680 12.23 -18.45 -15.54
C GLU A 680 12.81 -18.84 -14.18
N VAL A 681 12.54 -18.05 -13.15
CA VAL A 681 12.99 -18.26 -11.77
C VAL A 681 11.77 -18.32 -10.86
N TYR A 682 11.57 -19.47 -10.23
CA TYR A 682 10.54 -19.66 -9.20
C TYR A 682 11.19 -19.62 -7.82
N PHE A 683 10.56 -18.94 -6.88
CA PHE A 683 10.98 -18.90 -5.49
C PHE A 683 9.84 -19.38 -4.60
N ALA A 684 10.08 -20.51 -3.93
CA ALA A 684 9.16 -21.11 -2.97
C ALA A 684 9.66 -20.84 -1.55
N ILE A 685 8.79 -20.33 -0.67
CA ILE A 685 9.08 -20.07 0.74
C ILE A 685 8.10 -20.84 1.62
N ASN A 686 8.53 -21.35 2.75
CA ASN A 686 7.66 -21.91 3.78
C ASN A 686 7.15 -20.76 4.66
N ASP A 687 5.86 -20.45 4.63
CA ASP A 687 5.25 -19.37 5.44
C ASP A 687 4.81 -19.88 6.83
N SER A 688 5.59 -20.77 7.45
CA SER A 688 5.31 -21.36 8.77
C SER A 688 6.58 -21.70 9.57
N ASP A 689 6.41 -21.81 10.89
CA ASP A 689 7.44 -22.15 11.89
C ASP A 689 7.70 -23.67 12.02
N ALA A 690 6.93 -24.50 11.34
CA ALA A 690 7.17 -25.94 11.22
C ALA A 690 7.98 -26.25 9.95
N ALA A 691 8.78 -27.32 9.96
CA ALA A 691 9.35 -27.85 8.71
C ALA A 691 8.24 -28.47 7.84
N TRP A 692 8.32 -28.28 6.51
CA TRP A 692 7.41 -28.88 5.54
C TRP A 692 8.19 -29.75 4.54
N GLU A 693 7.60 -30.88 4.15
CA GLU A 693 8.14 -31.79 3.14
C GLU A 693 7.00 -32.25 2.25
N GLY A 694 7.22 -32.25 0.93
CA GLY A 694 6.19 -32.57 -0.05
C GLY A 694 6.72 -32.41 -1.48
N ALA A 695 5.84 -32.05 -2.42
CA ALA A 695 6.23 -31.79 -3.81
C ALA A 695 5.56 -30.54 -4.39
N ILE A 696 6.25 -29.86 -5.30
CA ILE A 696 5.73 -28.74 -6.09
C ILE A 696 5.56 -29.21 -7.53
N ARG A 697 4.35 -29.04 -8.08
CA ARG A 697 4.01 -29.24 -9.49
C ARG A 697 4.19 -27.93 -10.25
N PHE A 698 4.76 -27.99 -11.45
CA PHE A 698 5.00 -26.85 -12.35
C PHE A 698 4.30 -27.06 -13.70
N CYS A 699 3.80 -26.00 -14.31
CA CYS A 699 3.10 -26.08 -15.60
C CYS A 699 4.03 -26.40 -16.80
N GLY A 700 3.43 -26.84 -17.92
CA GLY A 700 4.14 -27.08 -19.17
C GLY A 700 5.17 -28.21 -19.09
N ARG A 701 6.45 -27.90 -19.36
CA ARG A 701 7.60 -28.80 -19.21
C ARG A 701 8.25 -28.75 -17.82
N GLY A 702 7.75 -27.90 -16.92
CA GLY A 702 8.33 -27.70 -15.60
C GLY A 702 9.70 -27.01 -15.61
N VAL A 703 10.46 -27.25 -14.55
CA VAL A 703 11.78 -26.65 -14.29
C VAL A 703 12.93 -27.61 -14.63
N SER A 704 14.16 -27.09 -14.79
CA SER A 704 15.36 -27.89 -15.10
C SER A 704 16.38 -27.94 -13.96
N GLU A 705 16.26 -27.07 -12.96
CA GLU A 705 17.18 -26.98 -11.82
C GLU A 705 16.43 -26.69 -10.51
N GLN A 706 16.94 -27.23 -9.40
CA GLN A 706 16.52 -26.94 -8.01
C GLN A 706 17.73 -26.43 -7.21
N TRP A 707 17.62 -25.27 -6.59
CA TRP A 707 18.71 -24.51 -5.98
C TRP A 707 18.37 -24.19 -4.52
N ASP A 708 19.13 -24.74 -3.58
CA ASP A 708 18.88 -24.61 -2.14
C ASP A 708 19.69 -23.43 -1.54
N PRO A 709 19.05 -22.34 -1.08
CA PRO A 709 19.75 -21.22 -0.45
C PRO A 709 20.36 -21.56 0.92
N ALA A 710 19.87 -22.58 1.64
CA ALA A 710 20.42 -22.96 2.94
C ALA A 710 21.81 -23.60 2.78
N THR A 711 21.95 -24.57 1.88
CA THR A 711 23.24 -25.26 1.64
C THR A 711 24.10 -24.59 0.56
N GLY A 712 23.48 -24.00 -0.47
CA GLY A 712 24.15 -23.54 -1.70
C GLY A 712 24.24 -24.62 -2.78
N VAL A 713 23.60 -25.77 -2.59
CA VAL A 713 23.56 -26.87 -3.56
C VAL A 713 22.65 -26.52 -4.74
N MET A 714 23.12 -26.85 -5.95
CA MET A 714 22.38 -26.70 -7.21
C MET A 714 22.25 -28.09 -7.85
N THR A 715 21.02 -28.55 -8.05
CA THR A 715 20.69 -29.90 -8.51
C THR A 715 20.00 -29.82 -9.88
N PRO A 716 20.56 -30.44 -10.94
CA PRO A 716 19.86 -30.57 -12.22
C PRO A 716 18.73 -31.59 -12.11
N LEU A 717 17.60 -31.32 -12.76
CA LEU A 717 16.40 -32.15 -12.71
C LEU A 717 16.19 -32.88 -14.04
N ALA A 718 15.97 -34.20 -13.98
CA ALA A 718 15.63 -35.01 -15.16
C ALA A 718 14.14 -34.92 -15.53
N ASP A 719 13.29 -34.73 -14.52
CA ASP A 719 11.90 -34.30 -14.63
C ASP A 719 11.69 -33.21 -13.57
N GLY A 720 11.16 -32.06 -14.00
CA GLY A 720 10.81 -30.95 -13.11
C GLY A 720 9.36 -30.52 -13.24
N THR A 721 8.48 -31.37 -13.77
CA THR A 721 7.03 -31.16 -13.77
C THR A 721 6.44 -31.40 -12.37
N GLN A 722 7.05 -32.27 -11.56
CA GLN A 722 6.78 -32.44 -10.14
C GLN A 722 8.09 -32.68 -9.35
N VAL A 723 8.51 -31.70 -8.57
CA VAL A 723 9.79 -31.72 -7.84
C VAL A 723 9.55 -31.97 -6.34
N PRO A 724 10.24 -32.93 -5.69
CA PRO A 724 10.20 -33.10 -4.24
C PRO A 724 10.98 -31.99 -3.54
N VAL A 725 10.43 -31.46 -2.45
CA VAL A 725 10.98 -30.31 -1.72
C VAL A 725 10.84 -30.53 -0.23
N ARG A 726 11.92 -30.25 0.51
CA ARG A 726 11.93 -30.14 1.97
C ARG A 726 12.36 -28.74 2.35
N LEU A 727 11.61 -28.08 3.22
CA LEU A 727 11.85 -26.74 3.72
C LEU A 727 11.90 -26.78 5.25
N GLY A 728 12.93 -26.17 5.84
CA GLY A 728 12.93 -25.91 7.29
C GLY A 728 11.87 -24.88 7.70
N PRO A 729 11.70 -24.63 9.01
CA PRO A 729 10.98 -23.47 9.52
C PRO A 729 11.39 -22.21 8.76
N TYR A 730 10.42 -21.52 8.17
CA TYR A 730 10.62 -20.31 7.37
C TYR A 730 11.68 -20.41 6.25
N GLY A 731 12.01 -21.63 5.79
CA GLY A 731 12.99 -21.91 4.75
C GLY A 731 12.51 -21.55 3.34
N ALA A 732 13.40 -21.67 2.36
CA ALA A 732 13.10 -21.38 0.96
C ALA A 732 13.82 -22.33 -0.01
N MET A 733 13.35 -22.38 -1.26
CA MET A 733 13.93 -23.14 -2.38
C MET A 733 13.75 -22.35 -3.67
N LEU A 734 14.76 -22.34 -4.53
CA LEU A 734 14.72 -21.72 -5.85
C LEU A 734 14.64 -22.81 -6.93
N PHE A 735 13.98 -22.51 -8.05
CA PHE A 735 13.94 -23.39 -9.21
C PHE A 735 14.11 -22.56 -10.48
N ARG A 736 14.82 -23.12 -11.48
CA ARG A 736 15.17 -22.40 -12.72
C ARG A 736 14.80 -23.19 -13.96
N SER A 737 14.46 -22.49 -15.03
CA SER A 737 14.24 -23.07 -16.38
C SER A 737 14.66 -22.09 -17.47
N THR A 738 15.24 -22.60 -18.55
CA THR A 738 15.43 -21.83 -19.80
C THR A 738 14.18 -21.82 -20.68
N THR A 739 13.17 -22.65 -20.36
CA THR A 739 11.92 -22.74 -21.14
C THR A 739 10.81 -21.95 -20.45
N ALA A 740 10.28 -20.95 -21.15
CA ALA A 740 9.11 -20.19 -20.75
C ALA A 740 7.84 -21.04 -20.87
N ASN A 741 7.46 -21.73 -19.79
CA ASN A 741 6.14 -22.34 -19.70
C ASN A 741 5.09 -21.24 -19.51
N VAL A 742 3.95 -21.35 -20.18
CA VAL A 742 2.79 -20.46 -19.99
C VAL A 742 1.64 -21.33 -19.50
N PRO A 743 0.98 -21.00 -18.36
CA PRO A 743 -0.15 -21.79 -17.86
C PRO A 743 -1.26 -21.83 -18.91
N LYS A 744 -1.80 -23.02 -19.21
CA LYS A 744 -2.89 -23.18 -20.18
C LYS A 744 -4.13 -22.41 -19.71
N ARG A 745 -4.79 -21.70 -20.63
CA ARG A 745 -6.20 -21.35 -20.44
C ARG A 745 -7.03 -22.61 -20.66
N TRP A 746 -7.99 -22.89 -19.80
CA TRP A 746 -8.79 -24.11 -19.93
C TRP A 746 -9.73 -24.01 -21.14
N GLY A 747 -9.78 -25.10 -21.93
CA GLY A 747 -10.47 -25.15 -23.22
C GLY A 747 -11.97 -25.34 -23.12
N GLY A 748 -12.68 -24.34 -22.60
CA GLY A 748 -14.15 -24.32 -22.54
C GLY A 748 -14.71 -22.92 -22.79
N THR A 749 -15.95 -22.85 -23.29
CA THR A 749 -16.73 -21.61 -23.17
C THR A 749 -16.95 -21.31 -21.70
N VAL A 750 -16.52 -20.14 -21.23
CA VAL A 750 -16.81 -19.68 -19.86
C VAL A 750 -18.32 -19.77 -19.64
N PRO A 751 -18.81 -20.43 -18.56
CA PRO A 751 -20.24 -20.55 -18.29
C PRO A 751 -20.90 -19.17 -18.33
N ALA A 752 -21.95 -19.04 -19.16
CA ALA A 752 -22.57 -17.75 -19.47
C ALA A 752 -23.37 -17.13 -18.29
N ALA A 753 -23.34 -17.75 -17.11
CA ALA A 753 -23.91 -17.23 -15.88
C ALA A 753 -23.16 -17.80 -14.66
N LEU A 754 -22.96 -16.96 -13.64
CA LEU A 754 -22.59 -17.41 -12.30
C LEU A 754 -23.86 -17.89 -11.59
N SER A 755 -24.11 -19.20 -11.58
CA SER A 755 -25.34 -19.74 -11.00
C SER A 755 -25.27 -19.80 -9.47
N ILE A 756 -25.96 -18.87 -8.82
CA ILE A 756 -26.07 -18.75 -7.36
C ILE A 756 -27.49 -19.12 -6.93
N THR A 757 -27.63 -20.24 -6.23
CA THR A 757 -28.92 -20.67 -5.65
C THR A 757 -28.99 -20.25 -4.19
N CYS A 758 -29.97 -19.44 -3.83
CA CYS A 758 -30.23 -19.03 -2.43
C CYS A 758 -31.43 -19.80 -1.86
N GLU A 759 -31.19 -20.63 -0.84
CA GLU A 759 -32.20 -21.48 -0.22
C GLU A 759 -32.57 -20.98 1.18
N PRO A 760 -33.87 -20.98 1.56
CA PRO A 760 -34.27 -20.60 2.91
C PRO A 760 -33.74 -21.60 3.95
N LEU A 761 -33.26 -21.08 5.08
CA LEU A 761 -32.92 -21.90 6.25
C LEU A 761 -34.20 -22.37 6.98
N PRO A 762 -34.11 -23.37 7.88
CA PRO A 762 -35.23 -23.77 8.72
C PRO A 762 -35.85 -22.58 9.48
N LYS A 763 -37.18 -22.56 9.64
CA LYS A 763 -37.86 -21.45 10.31
C LYS A 763 -37.43 -21.33 11.77
N THR A 764 -37.10 -20.12 12.19
CA THR A 764 -36.85 -19.77 13.59
C THR A 764 -38.12 -19.21 14.25
N PRO A 765 -38.17 -19.14 15.59
CA PRO A 765 -39.04 -18.18 16.28
C PRO A 765 -38.71 -16.73 15.89
N LYS A 766 -39.51 -15.76 16.39
CA LYS A 766 -39.19 -14.33 16.31
C LYS A 766 -37.74 -14.10 16.81
N PRO A 767 -36.85 -13.44 16.02
CA PRO A 767 -35.46 -13.25 16.41
C PRO A 767 -35.36 -12.41 17.68
N ALA A 768 -34.39 -12.75 18.53
CA ALA A 768 -34.08 -11.97 19.73
C ALA A 768 -33.21 -10.75 19.36
N VAL A 769 -33.38 -9.63 20.05
CA VAL A 769 -32.52 -8.46 19.86
C VAL A 769 -31.42 -8.45 20.92
N GLY A 770 -30.16 -8.58 20.49
CA GLY A 770 -29.00 -8.25 21.31
C GLY A 770 -28.59 -6.80 21.06
N GLN A 771 -28.63 -5.93 22.07
CA GLN A 771 -28.31 -4.51 21.94
C GLN A 771 -27.34 -4.04 23.02
N GLY A 772 -26.55 -3.00 22.73
CA GLY A 772 -25.64 -2.37 23.69
C GLY A 772 -26.38 -1.60 24.79
N GLN A 773 -25.69 -1.35 25.91
CA GLN A 773 -26.25 -0.63 27.08
C GLN A 773 -26.85 0.75 26.72
N PHE A 774 -26.26 1.43 25.75
CA PHE A 774 -26.66 2.77 25.28
C PHE A 774 -27.55 2.73 24.03
N VAL A 775 -28.23 1.61 23.80
CA VAL A 775 -29.18 1.42 22.69
C VAL A 775 -30.52 0.98 23.26
N ARG A 776 -31.59 1.71 22.93
CA ARG A 776 -32.98 1.26 23.13
C ARG A 776 -33.55 0.91 21.76
N SER A 777 -34.22 -0.23 21.62
CA SER A 777 -34.86 -0.60 20.35
C SER A 777 -36.27 -1.18 20.49
N GLU A 778 -36.96 -1.21 19.36
CA GLU A 778 -38.25 -1.88 19.14
C GLU A 778 -38.14 -2.80 17.92
N LEU A 779 -38.72 -4.02 18.00
CA LEU A 779 -38.68 -5.03 16.95
C LEU A 779 -40.09 -5.38 16.43
N THR A 780 -40.31 -5.03 15.15
CA THR A 780 -41.57 -5.16 14.41
C THR A 780 -41.38 -6.01 13.14
N GLY A 781 -42.45 -6.30 12.40
CA GLY A 781 -42.41 -7.12 11.17
C GLY A 781 -42.54 -8.62 11.40
N ASP A 782 -42.23 -9.39 10.36
CA ASP A 782 -42.32 -10.85 10.26
C ASP A 782 -41.34 -11.39 9.21
N ASP A 783 -41.28 -12.72 9.01
CA ASP A 783 -40.35 -13.37 8.06
C ASP A 783 -40.51 -12.92 6.60
N SER A 784 -41.71 -12.51 6.17
CA SER A 784 -42.02 -12.14 4.78
C SER A 784 -41.80 -10.65 4.51
N SER A 785 -42.24 -9.79 5.43
CA SER A 785 -41.99 -8.35 5.40
C SER A 785 -40.54 -7.99 5.73
N GLY A 786 -39.87 -8.83 6.52
CA GLY A 786 -38.58 -8.58 7.13
C GLY A 786 -38.74 -8.04 8.56
N TRP A 787 -37.89 -8.52 9.46
CA TRP A 787 -37.85 -8.09 10.85
C TRP A 787 -37.19 -6.71 10.95
N ARG A 788 -37.96 -5.69 11.33
CA ARG A 788 -37.53 -4.30 11.46
C ARG A 788 -37.18 -3.97 12.91
N ALA A 789 -35.89 -3.76 13.16
CA ALA A 789 -35.40 -3.07 14.34
C ALA A 789 -35.39 -1.55 14.10
N ALA A 790 -35.95 -0.79 15.04
CA ALA A 790 -35.74 0.64 15.17
C ALA A 790 -35.01 0.90 16.49
N ALA A 791 -33.83 1.52 16.43
CA ALA A 791 -33.00 1.82 17.58
C ALA A 791 -32.84 3.33 17.77
N THR A 792 -32.85 3.75 19.04
CA THR A 792 -32.43 5.07 19.50
C THR A 792 -31.14 4.93 20.29
N LEU A 793 -30.11 5.72 19.97
CA LEU A 793 -28.92 5.85 20.81
C LEU A 793 -29.26 6.70 22.04
N THR A 794 -29.12 6.14 23.24
CA THR A 794 -29.40 6.81 24.52
C THR A 794 -28.17 7.50 25.12
N LYS A 795 -27.01 7.40 24.45
CA LYS A 795 -25.80 8.17 24.71
C LYS A 795 -24.94 8.19 23.44
N GLY A 796 -24.37 9.35 23.10
CA GLY A 796 -23.44 9.49 21.98
C GLY A 796 -21.98 9.19 22.37
N GLN A 797 -21.12 9.03 21.36
CA GLN A 797 -19.66 8.90 21.50
C GLN A 797 -19.21 7.75 22.44
N VAL A 798 -19.94 6.66 22.43
CA VAL A 798 -19.65 5.38 23.10
C VAL A 798 -19.89 4.24 22.10
N ASP A 799 -19.26 3.08 22.30
CA ASP A 799 -19.51 1.91 21.47
C ASP A 799 -20.97 1.45 21.63
N THR A 800 -21.66 1.32 20.51
CA THR A 800 -23.06 0.89 20.42
C THR A 800 -23.22 -0.21 19.38
N PHE A 801 -24.18 -1.10 19.62
CA PHE A 801 -24.49 -2.22 18.74
C PHE A 801 -25.97 -2.63 18.81
N LEU A 802 -26.46 -3.24 17.74
CA LEU A 802 -27.72 -4.00 17.72
C LEU A 802 -27.62 -5.15 16.71
N PHE A 803 -27.99 -6.36 17.13
CA PHE A 803 -28.09 -7.55 16.30
C PHE A 803 -29.43 -8.27 16.47
N LEU A 804 -30.05 -8.66 15.35
CA LEU A 804 -31.17 -9.59 15.27
C LEU A 804 -30.62 -11.02 15.25
N ASN A 805 -30.89 -11.80 16.29
CA ASN A 805 -30.39 -13.16 16.45
C ASN A 805 -31.45 -14.20 16.04
N PHE A 806 -31.22 -14.84 14.90
CA PHE A 806 -31.98 -15.98 14.40
C PHE A 806 -31.40 -17.25 15.03
N ALA A 807 -32.07 -17.75 16.07
CA ALA A 807 -31.68 -18.97 16.78
C ALA A 807 -32.47 -20.19 16.26
N TYR A 808 -31.75 -21.26 15.96
CA TYR A 808 -32.34 -22.49 15.40
C TYR A 808 -32.58 -23.50 16.53
N PRO A 809 -33.71 -24.25 16.53
CA PRO A 809 -34.00 -25.22 17.59
C PRO A 809 -32.98 -26.37 17.68
N GLU A 810 -32.39 -26.73 16.54
CA GLU A 810 -31.28 -27.68 16.40
C GLU A 810 -30.15 -26.98 15.63
N PRO A 811 -28.86 -27.29 15.89
CA PRO A 811 -27.75 -26.71 15.14
C PRO A 811 -27.84 -26.99 13.62
N LEU A 812 -27.58 -25.97 12.81
CA LEU A 812 -27.58 -26.10 11.36
C LEU A 812 -26.29 -26.75 10.87
N ASN A 813 -26.44 -27.72 9.98
CA ASN A 813 -25.36 -28.18 9.12
C ASN A 813 -25.40 -27.41 7.77
N LEU A 814 -24.41 -26.54 7.59
CA LEU A 814 -24.19 -25.68 6.42
C LEU A 814 -22.98 -26.15 5.58
N THR A 815 -22.45 -27.34 5.85
CA THR A 815 -21.35 -27.95 5.09
C THR A 815 -21.74 -28.12 3.61
N GLY A 816 -20.83 -27.76 2.69
CA GLY A 816 -21.09 -27.82 1.24
C GLY A 816 -21.91 -26.65 0.69
N CYS A 817 -22.21 -25.63 1.51
CA CYS A 817 -22.67 -24.32 1.04
C CYS A 817 -21.50 -23.32 1.08
N GLU A 818 -21.55 -22.28 0.25
CA GLU A 818 -20.48 -21.29 0.13
C GLU A 818 -20.59 -20.17 1.18
N GLY A 819 -21.82 -19.84 1.59
CA GLY A 819 -22.06 -18.75 2.53
C GLY A 819 -23.53 -18.48 2.82
N LEU A 820 -23.79 -17.28 3.37
CA LEU A 820 -25.12 -16.76 3.64
C LEU A 820 -25.49 -15.63 2.67
N ALA A 821 -26.75 -15.60 2.24
CA ALA A 821 -27.36 -14.46 1.57
C ALA A 821 -28.31 -13.75 2.54
N ILE A 822 -28.14 -12.44 2.65
CA ILE A 822 -28.77 -11.56 3.64
C ILE A 822 -29.54 -10.46 2.91
N ASP A 823 -30.87 -10.55 2.89
CA ASP A 823 -31.73 -9.46 2.41
C ASP A 823 -31.93 -8.45 3.55
N ALA A 824 -31.35 -7.26 3.39
CA ALA A 824 -31.43 -6.17 4.36
C ALA A 824 -31.89 -4.86 3.71
N SER A 825 -32.47 -3.96 4.50
CA SER A 825 -32.96 -2.66 4.05
C SER A 825 -32.75 -1.57 5.09
N ALA A 826 -32.29 -0.40 4.64
CA ALA A 826 -32.14 0.81 5.43
C ALA A 826 -33.02 1.94 4.84
N PRO A 827 -33.63 2.83 5.66
CA PRO A 827 -34.51 3.88 5.14
C PRO A 827 -33.72 5.01 4.46
N PRO A 828 -34.35 5.74 3.51
CA PRO A 828 -33.81 6.99 2.98
C PRO A 828 -33.47 8.00 4.09
N GLY A 829 -32.37 8.72 3.93
CA GLY A 829 -31.94 9.78 4.85
C GLY A 829 -31.16 9.33 6.09
N GLN A 830 -31.04 8.01 6.34
CA GLN A 830 -30.19 7.49 7.41
C GLN A 830 -28.71 7.79 7.14
N ARG A 831 -28.01 8.37 8.13
CA ARG A 831 -26.59 8.79 8.01
C ARG A 831 -25.60 7.87 8.71
N THR A 832 -26.10 6.83 9.37
CA THR A 832 -25.35 5.90 10.22
C THR A 832 -24.29 5.13 9.43
N GLY A 833 -23.06 5.64 9.44
CA GLY A 833 -21.95 5.18 8.59
C GLY A 833 -21.30 3.84 8.96
N THR A 834 -21.98 2.97 9.73
CA THR A 834 -21.45 1.65 10.11
C THR A 834 -21.87 0.55 9.14
N GLU A 835 -21.12 -0.56 9.16
CA GLU A 835 -21.36 -1.73 8.34
C GLU A 835 -22.44 -2.64 8.95
N LEU A 836 -23.19 -3.32 8.08
CA LEU A 836 -23.99 -4.49 8.40
C LEU A 836 -23.07 -5.69 8.56
N LEU A 837 -23.06 -6.28 9.75
CA LEU A 837 -22.20 -7.38 10.18
C LEU A 837 -23.04 -8.64 10.42
N VAL A 838 -22.41 -9.81 10.25
CA VAL A 838 -23.01 -11.12 10.53
C VAL A 838 -22.16 -11.87 11.54
N PHE A 839 -22.79 -12.40 12.59
CA PHE A 839 -22.20 -13.40 13.48
C PHE A 839 -22.74 -14.79 13.16
N LEU A 840 -21.85 -15.77 13.16
CA LEU A 840 -22.18 -17.18 13.35
C LEU A 840 -21.80 -17.56 14.79
N ASN A 841 -22.75 -18.11 15.54
CA ASN A 841 -22.47 -18.66 16.86
C ASN A 841 -22.73 -20.16 16.84
N THR A 842 -21.71 -20.96 17.15
CA THR A 842 -21.73 -22.42 17.12
C THR A 842 -22.16 -23.03 18.47
N ALA A 843 -22.63 -24.28 18.45
CA ALA A 843 -23.21 -24.96 19.61
C ALA A 843 -22.22 -25.17 20.78
N ASP A 844 -20.91 -25.15 20.50
CA ASP A 844 -19.80 -25.19 21.46
C ASP A 844 -19.52 -23.83 22.14
N GLY A 845 -20.22 -22.76 21.74
CA GLY A 845 -20.00 -21.40 22.22
C GLY A 845 -19.00 -20.58 21.38
N GLY A 846 -18.48 -21.14 20.27
CA GLY A 846 -17.69 -20.40 19.31
C GLY A 846 -18.48 -19.25 18.67
N ARG A 847 -17.82 -18.12 18.42
CA ARG A 847 -18.39 -16.93 17.79
C ARG A 847 -17.47 -16.42 16.69
N PHE A 848 -18.01 -16.26 15.49
CA PHE A 848 -17.26 -15.87 14.31
C PHE A 848 -17.96 -14.69 13.63
N LEU A 849 -17.18 -13.68 13.23
CA LEU A 849 -17.64 -12.44 12.61
C LEU A 849 -17.35 -12.43 11.11
N GLY A 850 -18.33 -12.03 10.30
CA GLY A 850 -18.22 -11.77 8.87
C GLY A 850 -18.77 -10.38 8.51
N SER A 851 -18.14 -9.74 7.52
CA SER A 851 -18.52 -8.46 6.92
C SER A 851 -19.41 -8.70 5.69
N THR A 852 -20.33 -7.78 5.38
CA THR A 852 -21.25 -7.90 4.23
C THR A 852 -20.89 -6.99 3.05
N GLY A 853 -20.06 -5.98 3.29
CA GLY A 853 -19.85 -4.81 2.44
C GLY A 853 -21.03 -3.81 2.42
N ARG A 854 -22.18 -4.11 3.04
CA ARG A 854 -23.34 -3.19 3.05
C ARG A 854 -23.29 -2.29 4.28
N TYR A 855 -23.59 -1.00 4.10
CA TYR A 855 -23.55 0.00 5.17
C TYR A 855 -24.94 0.58 5.42
N LEU A 856 -25.21 1.00 6.66
CA LEU A 856 -26.54 1.45 7.09
C LEU A 856 -26.91 2.86 6.61
N ASN A 857 -25.95 3.62 6.07
CA ASN A 857 -26.19 4.89 5.38
C ASN A 857 -26.52 4.72 3.88
N ALA A 858 -26.42 3.49 3.33
CA ALA A 858 -26.84 3.20 1.96
C ALA A 858 -28.32 2.76 1.97
N PRO A 859 -29.26 3.58 1.46
CA PRO A 859 -30.70 3.33 1.61
C PRO A 859 -31.22 2.28 0.63
N GLY A 860 -32.47 1.85 0.86
CA GLY A 860 -33.16 0.86 0.06
C GLY A 860 -32.84 -0.58 0.47
N THR A 861 -33.53 -1.52 -0.18
CA THR A 861 -33.36 -2.97 0.05
C THR A 861 -32.26 -3.52 -0.86
N SER A 862 -31.37 -4.33 -0.32
CA SER A 862 -30.28 -4.99 -1.06
C SER A 862 -30.00 -6.38 -0.51
N ARG A 863 -29.66 -7.31 -1.39
CA ARG A 863 -29.08 -8.60 -1.02
C ARG A 863 -27.57 -8.44 -0.84
N ALA A 864 -27.06 -8.77 0.34
CA ALA A 864 -25.65 -9.00 0.56
C ALA A 864 -25.35 -10.51 0.61
N TYR A 865 -24.10 -10.87 0.38
CA TYR A 865 -23.59 -12.23 0.47
C TYR A 865 -22.40 -12.24 1.43
N VAL A 866 -22.21 -13.31 2.20
CA VAL A 866 -21.05 -13.48 3.09
C VAL A 866 -20.53 -14.91 2.97
N MET A 867 -19.33 -15.08 2.41
CA MET A 867 -18.70 -16.40 2.25
C MET A 867 -18.23 -16.96 3.61
N PHE A 868 -18.43 -18.25 3.87
CA PHE A 868 -18.00 -18.87 5.13
C PHE A 868 -16.48 -18.79 5.36
N SER A 869 -15.68 -18.81 4.28
CA SER A 869 -14.22 -18.65 4.30
C SER A 869 -13.73 -17.26 4.77
N GLN A 870 -14.61 -16.26 4.79
CA GLN A 870 -14.28 -14.91 5.26
C GLN A 870 -14.48 -14.72 6.77
N PHE A 871 -15.26 -15.58 7.43
CA PHE A 871 -15.55 -15.46 8.86
C PHE A 871 -14.27 -15.61 9.72
N LYS A 872 -14.12 -14.76 10.73
CA LYS A 872 -12.97 -14.75 11.66
C LYS A 872 -13.42 -14.99 13.11
N PRO A 873 -12.66 -15.74 13.93
CA PRO A 873 -12.95 -15.90 15.36
C PRO A 873 -13.05 -14.54 16.08
N PHE A 874 -14.06 -14.37 16.91
CA PHE A 874 -14.34 -13.11 17.60
C PHE A 874 -14.16 -13.23 19.12
N GLY A 875 -13.57 -12.20 19.74
CA GLY A 875 -13.34 -12.15 21.18
C GLY A 875 -12.45 -13.29 21.69
N GLN A 876 -13.03 -14.17 22.52
CA GLN A 876 -12.31 -15.31 23.11
C GLN A 876 -12.25 -16.56 22.22
N THR A 877 -13.03 -16.62 21.12
CA THR A 877 -13.06 -17.78 20.22
C THR A 877 -11.71 -18.02 19.53
N ARG A 878 -11.35 -19.30 19.35
CA ARG A 878 -10.13 -19.79 18.68
C ARG A 878 -10.50 -21.01 17.83
N GLY A 879 -9.71 -21.31 16.79
CA GLY A 879 -9.96 -22.43 15.86
C GLY A 879 -10.63 -22.01 14.55
N GLU A 880 -10.94 -23.01 13.70
CA GLU A 880 -11.73 -22.84 12.46
C GLU A 880 -13.24 -22.87 12.78
N LEU A 881 -14.07 -22.40 11.84
CA LEU A 881 -15.54 -22.40 11.95
C LEU A 881 -16.11 -23.79 11.61
N ASP A 882 -16.73 -24.48 12.57
CA ASP A 882 -17.47 -25.71 12.32
C ASP A 882 -18.87 -25.42 11.73
N LEU A 883 -18.99 -25.59 10.42
CA LEU A 883 -20.25 -25.42 9.68
C LEU A 883 -21.29 -26.51 9.98
N SER A 884 -20.95 -27.58 10.72
CA SER A 884 -21.91 -28.60 11.15
C SER A 884 -22.68 -28.26 12.43
N GLN A 885 -22.25 -27.22 13.17
CA GLN A 885 -22.72 -26.90 14.52
C GLN A 885 -23.30 -25.47 14.65
N VAL A 886 -23.81 -24.85 13.58
CA VAL A 886 -24.23 -23.43 13.60
C VAL A 886 -25.58 -23.27 14.32
N ALA A 887 -25.54 -22.91 15.61
CA ALA A 887 -26.73 -22.81 16.47
C ALA A 887 -27.52 -21.49 16.28
N SER A 888 -26.86 -20.39 15.91
CA SER A 888 -27.54 -19.14 15.58
C SER A 888 -26.77 -18.24 14.61
N ILE A 889 -27.52 -17.43 13.87
CA ILE A 889 -27.00 -16.40 12.97
C ILE A 889 -27.50 -15.05 13.49
N SER A 890 -26.60 -14.13 13.80
CA SER A 890 -26.95 -12.77 14.25
C SER A 890 -26.62 -11.75 13.16
N VAL A 891 -27.57 -10.92 12.75
CA VAL A 891 -27.38 -9.89 11.70
C VAL A 891 -27.65 -8.50 12.27
N GLY A 892 -26.73 -7.55 12.06
CA GLY A 892 -26.81 -6.27 12.76
C GLY A 892 -25.61 -5.36 12.53
N TRP A 893 -25.28 -4.55 13.52
CA TRP A 893 -24.17 -3.59 13.50
C TRP A 893 -23.57 -3.41 14.89
N GLY A 894 -22.30 -3.00 14.95
CA GLY A 894 -21.58 -2.71 16.20
C GLY A 894 -20.35 -1.85 15.94
N GLY A 895 -19.60 -1.49 16.99
CA GLY A 895 -18.41 -0.64 16.88
C GLY A 895 -18.74 0.81 16.51
N TYR A 896 -20.00 1.23 16.64
CA TYR A 896 -20.47 2.53 16.17
C TYR A 896 -20.54 3.57 17.29
N PHE A 897 -19.98 4.75 17.05
CA PHE A 897 -19.87 5.85 18.01
C PHE A 897 -20.75 7.03 17.54
N GLY A 898 -22.06 6.80 17.42
CA GLY A 898 -23.02 7.77 16.91
C GLY A 898 -23.32 8.96 17.84
N THR A 899 -24.40 9.68 17.55
CA THR A 899 -24.86 10.83 18.35
C THR A 899 -26.03 10.47 19.27
N GLU A 900 -26.17 11.17 20.39
CA GLU A 900 -27.29 10.94 21.32
C GLU A 900 -28.62 11.34 20.67
N GLY A 901 -29.63 10.49 20.80
CA GLY A 901 -30.92 10.65 20.12
C GLY A 901 -30.96 10.16 18.67
N GLU A 902 -29.82 9.75 18.09
CA GLU A 902 -29.77 9.20 16.72
C GLU A 902 -30.69 8.00 16.54
N GLN A 903 -31.42 7.97 15.42
CA GLN A 903 -32.35 6.91 15.06
C GLN A 903 -31.74 6.02 13.98
N ILE A 904 -31.55 4.74 14.30
CA ILE A 904 -30.96 3.72 13.42
C ILE A 904 -32.01 2.65 13.15
N THR A 905 -32.52 2.58 11.92
CA THR A 905 -33.43 1.53 11.46
C THR A 905 -32.70 0.52 10.59
N LEU A 906 -32.96 -0.75 10.84
CA LEU A 906 -32.51 -1.87 10.03
C LEU A 906 -33.65 -2.89 9.90
N THR A 907 -34.02 -3.24 8.67
CA THR A 907 -34.91 -4.37 8.38
C THR A 907 -34.08 -5.52 7.80
N VAL A 908 -34.25 -6.74 8.31
CA VAL A 908 -33.56 -7.95 7.81
C VAL A 908 -34.56 -9.10 7.67
N ARG A 909 -34.53 -9.82 6.54
CA ARG A 909 -35.26 -11.09 6.40
C ARG A 909 -34.48 -12.26 7.02
N PRO A 910 -35.13 -13.41 7.32
CA PRO A 910 -34.42 -14.61 7.75
C PRO A 910 -33.27 -14.97 6.79
N PRO A 911 -32.05 -15.23 7.29
CA PRO A 911 -30.91 -15.58 6.44
C PRO A 911 -31.17 -16.79 5.54
N GLN A 912 -30.68 -16.71 4.31
CA GLN A 912 -30.65 -17.83 3.37
C GLN A 912 -29.24 -18.42 3.31
N ARG A 913 -29.10 -19.73 3.08
CA ARG A 913 -27.81 -20.29 2.61
C ARG A 913 -27.69 -20.07 1.11
N PHE A 914 -26.48 -19.97 0.58
CA PHE A 914 -26.27 -20.05 -0.86
C PHE A 914 -25.20 -21.04 -1.27
N VAL A 915 -25.41 -21.62 -2.45
CA VAL A 915 -24.44 -22.44 -3.18
C VAL A 915 -24.09 -21.68 -4.45
N CYS A 916 -22.79 -21.48 -4.70
CA CYS A 916 -22.30 -20.97 -5.96
C CYS A 916 -21.87 -22.15 -6.85
N SER A 917 -22.31 -22.17 -8.10
CA SER A 917 -21.89 -23.16 -9.08
C SER A 917 -21.03 -22.51 -10.16
N ALA A 918 -19.73 -22.44 -9.88
CA ALA A 918 -18.69 -22.15 -10.85
C ALA A 918 -17.99 -23.48 -11.22
N LYS A 919 -18.47 -24.12 -12.29
CA LYS A 919 -17.94 -25.37 -12.86
C LYS A 919 -17.87 -25.25 -14.38
#